data_AF-A0A7C1E0I5-F1
#
_entry.id   AF-A0A7C1E0I5-F1
#
_cell.length_a   1.000
_cell.length_b   1.000
_cell.length_c   1.000
_cell.angle_alpha   90.00
_cell.angle_beta   90.00
_cell.angle_gamma   90.00
#
_symmetry.space_group_name_H-M   'P 1'
#
loop_
_entity.id
_entity.type
_entity.pdbx_description
1 polymer ?
#
loop_
_entity_poly.entity_id
_entity_poly.type
_entity_poly.pdbx_seq_one_letter_code
_entity_poly.pdbx_strand_id
1 'polypeptide(L)'
;MTPRKILPVILLLFLLYSAYGRGLDEIKRSGKIYVAFTTDDLKNINYDLALEFARYLNVEMIEVVIDWEEAFMKDGAIPEGMETDPELSYTPDALKKSDIICSTFTIIEWRRKLFGFAETLQSAELMLIHKNEELPRDFKDLAGKKVAFMGATTFEQHLEEINRSVGGGIGMVPTRSSAETQRLIENGKVFGIILDADEALNFNAGSGQKYKIAFPISDVTRTAWAVNKNNPLIQEVENFFETIASNGVLDEIFHRKFKITYSSYLDRLNRSLKLVRYTRDLEEILASGKIVVALRDRNFIYRENGQKQFMHALAEEFADYLGVSLEFVITPYFGKYWETREGKVHRDSSYTPEWFNYFDLACEVIAPLDWRTNKVNLIPIYPSAYTVVAKKETEIRSMDDLRRLRGVTERETIYEDILRQNGISNYYDDQINHHIPDVAAGKADYTIIYNAFYELSPYPDLEVKLELGQLDVSWALRKDQPELQKEVEKFISRSREQGLIKILLKALRGSTLQTPEAFLHSYYESFQTGQLPYVNYGADDGLPQEDVFSIHQDRKGYLWFGTNSGAVRYNGREMVVFNHDQGLPGNSVRDIRQDSSGLMYFATTGGIAKFFGDTTVEILMEGTSFNEVFIDSRNRKWFTGVDGLYLEDVAGEVKHMNQTYPILPQVIYHVTEDRQSGLIFLATVMGIYMFDPQQGAMTRLSDTDCYSLYIDANDSIWMSTVEGLFITHLKDLRNARDVPVAQNLNQRLHCPADIISEITTNNYGSIWLVTDSKIYQVISTDQEPVVYEQEIGIKNNKILSFLIDREDNIWIGFSGGLQRLTNRRGLRNFYPGLIDSYIYSVFQDPYDRIWITSDNGIFYFQHDRLIHFPAPAGTGNKKYTGTLLSDGHILLASSEGLYEISSRTLGITRHNQFGQIAQSLENIFVTSRGEIFLLTGINGIIYYFPDFHSKPLQLKNRFTSNIFQLIELNDRVIGGNSSGVVVFNGETFELLEETHCNVWSLYKDEDRVWVGTDCGIGLVREGRFDQLELSGFDRDLVIKSIIPAKNRNYLWLGTNKGFSHFNTRTKEFEFTINAKDGLSGDEITPGGLFIDRNDLLWVGTYHG
;
A
#
# COMPACT_ATOMS: atom_id res chain seq x y z
N MET A 1 -56.29 -44.45 5.60
CA MET A 1 -57.32 -43.67 6.32
C MET A 1 -56.92 -42.20 6.32
N THR A 2 -57.83 -41.31 5.92
CA THR A 2 -57.89 -39.88 6.30
C THR A 2 -59.15 -39.69 7.18
N PRO A 3 -59.54 -38.49 7.66
CA PRO A 3 -58.85 -37.19 7.82
C PRO A 3 -58.12 -37.16 9.20
N ARG A 4 -57.84 -36.09 9.97
CA ARG A 4 -58.31 -34.68 10.14
C ARG A 4 -57.10 -33.82 10.59
N LYS A 5 -57.01 -32.47 10.48
CA LYS A 5 -57.81 -31.29 10.01
C LYS A 5 -57.87 -30.23 11.14
N ILE A 6 -58.16 -28.96 10.75
CA ILE A 6 -58.40 -27.74 11.58
C ILE A 6 -57.10 -26.95 11.83
N LEU A 7 -56.93 -25.68 11.44
CA LEU A 7 -57.83 -24.74 10.71
C LEU A 7 -57.00 -23.77 9.80
N PRO A 8 -57.54 -23.20 8.70
CA PRO A 8 -56.74 -22.43 7.73
C PRO A 8 -56.88 -20.90 7.81
N VAL A 9 -56.09 -20.22 6.96
CA VAL A 9 -56.15 -18.80 6.57
C VAL A 9 -57.57 -18.31 6.28
N ILE A 10 -57.88 -17.08 6.69
CA ILE A 10 -59.02 -16.28 6.20
C ILE A 10 -58.58 -14.83 5.92
N LEU A 11 -59.08 -14.28 4.81
CA LEU A 11 -58.97 -12.89 4.30
C LEU A 11 -57.58 -12.35 3.90
N LEU A 12 -57.27 -12.51 2.61
CA LEU A 12 -56.86 -11.35 1.80
C LEU A 12 -57.95 -10.27 1.91
N LEU A 13 -57.57 -8.99 2.07
CA LEU A 13 -58.33 -7.87 1.49
C LEU A 13 -57.55 -6.53 1.44
N PHE A 14 -56.44 -6.50 0.71
CA PHE A 14 -56.07 -5.32 -0.07
C PHE A 14 -55.62 -5.79 -1.45
N LEU A 15 -56.35 -5.38 -2.48
CA LEU A 15 -56.17 -5.74 -3.88
C LEU A 15 -55.86 -4.47 -4.67
N LEU A 16 -54.99 -4.59 -5.67
CA LEU A 16 -54.81 -3.63 -6.77
C LEU A 16 -54.46 -2.19 -6.37
N TYR A 17 -53.16 -1.88 -6.37
CA TYR A 17 -52.66 -0.80 -7.24
C TYR A 17 -51.24 -1.15 -7.73
N SER A 18 -50.76 -0.42 -8.74
CA SER A 18 -49.57 -0.75 -9.53
C SER A 18 -48.27 -0.11 -9.04
N ALA A 19 -47.18 -0.87 -9.09
CA ALA A 19 -45.80 -0.41 -9.31
C ALA A 19 -45.19 -1.43 -10.31
N TYR A 20 -44.56 -1.10 -11.44
CA TYR A 20 -43.70 0.04 -11.77
C TYR A 20 -42.59 0.24 -10.74
N GLY A 21 -41.64 -0.72 -10.71
CA GLY A 21 -40.36 -0.65 -10.02
C GLY A 21 -40.44 -0.07 -8.61
N ARG A 22 -40.77 -0.90 -7.62
CA ARG A 22 -41.06 -0.44 -6.25
C ARG A 22 -39.90 0.40 -5.72
N GLY A 23 -40.26 1.50 -5.04
CA GLY A 23 -39.28 2.39 -4.44
C GLY A 23 -38.58 1.74 -3.25
N LEU A 24 -37.37 2.21 -2.94
CA LEU A 24 -36.54 1.68 -1.85
C LEU A 24 -37.28 1.59 -0.50
N ASP A 25 -38.06 2.62 -0.16
CA ASP A 25 -38.91 2.66 1.04
C ASP A 25 -39.99 1.58 1.06
N GLU A 26 -40.53 1.22 -0.11
CA GLU A 26 -41.55 0.17 -0.25
C GLU A 26 -40.91 -1.21 -0.16
N ILE A 27 -39.75 -1.41 -0.78
CA ILE A 27 -38.94 -2.62 -0.65
C ILE A 27 -38.60 -2.86 0.83
N LYS A 28 -37.97 -1.89 1.51
CA LYS A 28 -37.60 -1.96 2.94
C LYS A 28 -38.83 -2.13 3.85
N ARG A 29 -39.95 -1.46 3.58
CA ARG A 29 -41.21 -1.64 4.34
C ARG A 29 -41.87 -3.01 4.11
N SER A 30 -41.76 -3.58 2.92
CA SER A 30 -42.32 -4.91 2.60
C SER A 30 -41.46 -6.06 3.12
N GLY A 31 -40.20 -5.79 3.49
CA GLY A 31 -39.24 -6.81 3.93
C GLY A 31 -38.79 -7.77 2.81
N LYS A 32 -39.09 -7.49 1.54
CA LYS A 32 -38.80 -8.36 0.40
C LYS A 32 -38.35 -7.58 -0.83
N ILE A 33 -37.37 -8.11 -1.57
CA ILE A 33 -36.97 -7.64 -2.92
C ILE A 33 -37.10 -8.78 -3.93
N TYR A 34 -37.68 -8.52 -5.10
CA TYR A 34 -37.82 -9.49 -6.18
C TYR A 34 -36.70 -9.28 -7.20
N VAL A 35 -35.87 -10.30 -7.40
CA VAL A 35 -34.67 -10.23 -8.26
C VAL A 35 -34.80 -11.22 -9.41
N ALA A 36 -34.66 -10.73 -10.64
CA ALA A 36 -34.68 -11.55 -11.84
C ALA A 36 -33.29 -12.01 -12.29
N PHE A 37 -33.22 -13.29 -12.69
CA PHE A 37 -32.02 -13.95 -13.21
C PHE A 37 -32.37 -14.84 -14.41
N THR A 38 -31.46 -14.96 -15.37
CA THR A 38 -31.50 -16.09 -16.32
C THR A 38 -31.14 -17.41 -15.64
N THR A 39 -31.44 -18.54 -16.29
CA THR A 39 -31.06 -19.89 -15.81
C THR A 39 -29.55 -20.08 -15.59
N ASP A 40 -28.72 -19.23 -16.18
CA ASP A 40 -27.26 -19.27 -16.04
C ASP A 40 -26.73 -18.17 -15.10
N ASP A 41 -27.39 -17.01 -15.01
CA ASP A 41 -27.12 -16.01 -13.97
C ASP A 41 -27.32 -16.57 -12.56
N LEU A 42 -28.24 -17.53 -12.36
CA LEU A 42 -28.41 -18.29 -11.11
C LEU A 42 -27.14 -19.05 -10.65
N LYS A 43 -26.14 -19.19 -11.53
CA LYS A 43 -24.83 -19.82 -11.23
C LYS A 43 -23.69 -18.79 -11.25
N ASN A 44 -23.86 -17.67 -11.94
CA ASN A 44 -22.96 -16.51 -12.02
C ASN A 44 -22.78 -15.82 -10.65
N ILE A 45 -21.78 -14.95 -10.51
CA ILE A 45 -21.58 -14.15 -9.28
C ILE A 45 -22.68 -13.11 -9.05
N ASN A 46 -23.42 -12.71 -10.09
CA ASN A 46 -24.60 -11.84 -9.98
C ASN A 46 -25.61 -12.33 -8.94
N TYR A 47 -25.82 -13.65 -8.85
CA TYR A 47 -26.71 -14.26 -7.86
C TYR A 47 -26.20 -14.14 -6.42
N ASP A 48 -24.91 -14.43 -6.19
CA ASP A 48 -24.27 -14.25 -4.88
C ASP A 48 -24.34 -12.79 -4.44
N LEU A 49 -24.04 -11.86 -5.34
CA LEU A 49 -24.05 -10.42 -5.09
C LEU A 49 -25.46 -9.91 -4.76
N ALA A 50 -26.50 -10.42 -5.42
CA ALA A 50 -27.88 -10.03 -5.17
C ALA A 50 -28.38 -10.52 -3.80
N LEU A 51 -27.92 -11.70 -3.34
CA LEU A 51 -28.18 -12.17 -1.98
C LEU A 51 -27.54 -11.25 -0.93
N GLU A 52 -26.30 -10.80 -1.15
CA GLU A 52 -25.65 -9.86 -0.24
C GLU A 52 -26.28 -8.45 -0.33
N PHE A 53 -26.79 -8.02 -1.50
CA PHE A 53 -27.55 -6.76 -1.64
C PHE A 53 -28.87 -6.80 -0.86
N ALA A 54 -29.62 -7.90 -0.93
CA ALA A 54 -30.83 -8.09 -0.13
C ALA A 54 -30.53 -8.02 1.39
N ARG A 55 -29.40 -8.61 1.84
CA ARG A 55 -28.93 -8.49 3.23
C ARG A 55 -28.54 -7.05 3.59
N TYR A 56 -27.84 -6.34 2.72
CA TYR A 56 -27.48 -4.92 2.91
C TYR A 56 -28.73 -4.03 3.08
N LEU A 57 -29.79 -4.28 2.31
CA LEU A 57 -31.09 -3.61 2.46
C LEU A 57 -31.92 -4.14 3.66
N ASN A 58 -31.46 -5.20 4.34
CA ASN A 58 -32.15 -5.95 5.39
C ASN A 58 -33.54 -6.46 4.97
N VAL A 59 -33.60 -7.10 3.79
CA VAL A 59 -34.80 -7.70 3.20
C VAL A 59 -34.54 -9.13 2.70
N GLU A 60 -35.61 -9.90 2.55
CA GLU A 60 -35.58 -11.26 1.97
C GLU A 60 -35.55 -11.18 0.43
N MET A 61 -34.58 -11.83 -0.21
CA MET A 61 -34.53 -11.96 -1.66
C MET A 61 -35.56 -12.99 -2.14
N ILE A 62 -36.36 -12.64 -3.15
CA ILE A 62 -37.26 -13.55 -3.84
C ILE A 62 -36.79 -13.70 -5.29
N GLU A 63 -36.42 -14.92 -5.66
CA GLU A 63 -35.92 -15.25 -6.99
C GLU A 63 -37.03 -15.25 -8.05
N VAL A 64 -36.74 -14.65 -9.21
CA VAL A 64 -37.63 -14.62 -10.38
C VAL A 64 -36.84 -15.14 -11.59
N VAL A 65 -36.93 -16.44 -11.87
CA VAL A 65 -36.26 -17.02 -13.03
C VAL A 65 -36.95 -16.57 -14.32
N ILE A 66 -36.19 -16.02 -15.26
CA ILE A 66 -36.65 -15.53 -16.56
C ILE A 66 -35.88 -16.19 -17.71
N ASP A 67 -36.50 -16.27 -18.88
CA ASP A 67 -35.78 -16.53 -20.13
C ASP A 67 -35.10 -15.24 -20.62
N TRP A 68 -33.94 -15.35 -21.28
CA TRP A 68 -33.16 -14.19 -21.73
C TRP A 68 -33.92 -13.26 -22.69
N GLU A 69 -34.89 -13.80 -23.43
CA GLU A 69 -35.77 -13.01 -24.30
C GLU A 69 -36.68 -12.09 -23.47
N GLU A 70 -37.17 -12.50 -22.29
CA GLU A 70 -38.01 -11.65 -21.42
C GLU A 70 -37.26 -10.46 -20.79
N ALA A 71 -35.92 -10.51 -20.78
CA ALA A 71 -35.09 -9.40 -20.30
C ALA A 71 -35.19 -8.18 -21.22
N PHE A 72 -35.34 -8.39 -22.54
CA PHE A 72 -35.39 -7.32 -23.54
C PHE A 72 -36.76 -7.16 -24.19
N MET A 73 -37.50 -8.25 -24.37
CA MET A 73 -38.77 -8.26 -25.09
C MET A 73 -39.95 -7.94 -24.17
N LYS A 74 -41.08 -7.65 -24.80
CA LYS A 74 -42.39 -7.54 -24.17
C LYS A 74 -43.40 -8.37 -24.97
N ASP A 75 -44.16 -9.21 -24.27
CA ASP A 75 -45.16 -10.10 -24.84
C ASP A 75 -44.59 -11.00 -25.98
N GLY A 76 -43.29 -11.33 -25.89
CA GLY A 76 -42.56 -12.16 -26.86
C GLY A 76 -41.98 -11.45 -28.09
N ALA A 77 -41.96 -10.11 -28.13
CA ALA A 77 -41.35 -9.35 -29.23
C ALA A 77 -40.61 -8.08 -28.77
N ILE A 78 -39.71 -7.59 -29.62
CA ILE A 78 -39.13 -6.23 -29.53
C ILE A 78 -40.13 -5.26 -30.18
N PRO A 79 -40.61 -4.21 -29.48
CA PRO A 79 -41.52 -3.21 -30.04
C PRO A 79 -41.05 -2.59 -31.37
N GLU A 80 -41.90 -2.67 -32.38
CA GLU A 80 -41.66 -2.12 -33.72
C GLU A 80 -41.56 -0.58 -33.67
N GLY A 81 -40.56 0.00 -34.34
CA GLY A 81 -40.31 1.46 -34.35
C GLY A 81 -39.40 2.01 -33.25
N MET A 82 -38.93 1.18 -32.31
CA MET A 82 -38.08 1.59 -31.17
C MET A 82 -36.76 2.28 -31.57
N GLU A 83 -36.14 1.90 -32.68
CA GLU A 83 -34.92 2.56 -33.16
C GLU A 83 -35.19 3.99 -33.67
N THR A 84 -36.42 4.26 -34.13
CA THR A 84 -36.82 5.49 -34.82
C THR A 84 -37.57 6.51 -33.95
N ASP A 85 -38.19 6.09 -32.83
CA ASP A 85 -38.87 6.99 -31.90
C ASP A 85 -38.18 6.98 -30.51
N PRO A 86 -37.47 8.06 -30.11
CA PRO A 86 -36.76 8.11 -28.84
C PRO A 86 -37.65 8.34 -27.61
N GLU A 87 -38.92 8.73 -27.78
CA GLU A 87 -39.87 8.95 -26.67
C GLU A 87 -40.62 7.65 -26.27
N LEU A 88 -40.44 6.56 -27.03
CA LEU A 88 -41.21 5.32 -26.88
C LEU A 88 -40.77 4.48 -25.66
N SER A 89 -41.24 4.85 -24.48
CA SER A 89 -40.97 4.14 -23.22
C SER A 89 -41.73 2.82 -23.11
N TYR A 90 -41.02 1.71 -22.84
CA TYR A 90 -41.61 0.46 -22.36
C TYR A 90 -40.72 -0.21 -21.30
N THR A 91 -41.36 -0.93 -20.38
CA THR A 91 -40.69 -1.82 -19.42
C THR A 91 -40.77 -3.27 -19.95
N PRO A 92 -39.64 -3.98 -20.12
CA PRO A 92 -39.62 -5.42 -20.46
C PRO A 92 -40.32 -6.30 -19.43
N ASP A 93 -40.69 -7.53 -19.81
CA ASP A 93 -41.53 -8.40 -18.97
C ASP A 93 -40.86 -8.79 -17.65
N ALA A 94 -39.53 -8.99 -17.65
CA ALA A 94 -38.76 -9.22 -16.45
C ALA A 94 -38.96 -8.14 -15.37
N LEU A 95 -38.93 -6.85 -15.74
CA LEU A 95 -39.13 -5.70 -14.81
C LEU A 95 -40.62 -5.38 -14.52
N LYS A 96 -41.55 -6.23 -14.99
CA LYS A 96 -42.92 -6.29 -14.46
C LYS A 96 -43.08 -7.38 -13.38
N LYS A 97 -42.15 -8.33 -13.32
CA LYS A 97 -42.14 -9.48 -12.40
C LYS A 97 -41.12 -9.31 -11.25
N SER A 98 -40.13 -8.44 -11.41
CA SER A 98 -39.04 -8.16 -10.47
C SER A 98 -38.83 -6.66 -10.28
N ASP A 99 -38.15 -6.28 -9.19
CA ASP A 99 -37.71 -4.92 -8.93
C ASP A 99 -36.40 -4.59 -9.69
N ILE A 100 -35.57 -5.62 -9.95
CA ILE A 100 -34.25 -5.55 -10.60
C ILE A 100 -33.93 -6.83 -11.39
N ILE A 101 -33.19 -6.71 -12.50
CA ILE A 101 -32.56 -7.81 -13.23
C ILE A 101 -31.05 -7.78 -12.99
N CYS A 102 -30.51 -8.87 -12.44
CA CYS A 102 -29.09 -9.02 -12.10
C CYS A 102 -28.39 -9.90 -13.15
N SER A 103 -27.76 -9.27 -14.14
CA SER A 103 -27.00 -9.94 -15.22
C SER A 103 -25.84 -9.04 -15.68
N THR A 104 -24.87 -9.56 -16.43
CA THR A 104 -23.68 -8.82 -16.89
C THR A 104 -23.96 -7.95 -18.13
N PHE A 105 -24.89 -7.00 -18.05
CA PHE A 105 -25.24 -6.16 -19.21
C PHE A 105 -24.14 -5.15 -19.56
N THR A 106 -23.51 -5.30 -20.73
CA THR A 106 -22.73 -4.22 -21.35
C THR A 106 -23.64 -3.04 -21.68
N ILE A 107 -23.29 -1.85 -21.20
CA ILE A 107 -24.13 -0.66 -21.32
C ILE A 107 -23.86 0.04 -22.66
N ILE A 108 -24.84 -0.01 -23.55
CA ILE A 108 -24.80 0.59 -24.90
C ILE A 108 -26.04 1.46 -25.12
N GLU A 109 -25.91 2.51 -25.93
CA GLU A 109 -26.89 3.61 -25.99
C GLU A 109 -28.35 3.17 -26.24
N TRP A 110 -28.59 2.22 -27.14
CA TRP A 110 -29.96 1.73 -27.37
C TRP A 110 -30.54 1.00 -26.14
N ARG A 111 -29.71 0.34 -25.32
CA ARG A 111 -30.14 -0.25 -24.05
C ARG A 111 -30.35 0.80 -22.96
N ARG A 112 -29.55 1.89 -22.91
CA ARG A 112 -29.79 3.04 -22.00
C ARG A 112 -31.14 3.73 -22.26
N LYS A 113 -31.77 3.51 -23.43
CA LYS A 113 -33.16 3.93 -23.68
C LYS A 113 -34.18 3.14 -22.84
N LEU A 114 -33.91 1.86 -22.56
CA LEU A 114 -34.88 0.90 -22.03
C LEU A 114 -34.83 0.74 -20.51
N PHE A 115 -33.61 0.73 -19.95
CA PHE A 115 -33.37 0.43 -18.54
C PHE A 115 -32.84 1.66 -17.80
N GLY A 116 -33.08 1.70 -16.49
CA GLY A 116 -32.15 2.34 -15.57
C GLY A 116 -31.01 1.36 -15.31
N PHE A 117 -29.77 1.75 -15.59
CA PHE A 117 -28.61 0.92 -15.31
C PHE A 117 -27.89 1.45 -14.08
N ALA A 118 -27.63 0.56 -13.13
CA ALA A 118 -26.70 0.77 -12.02
C ALA A 118 -25.36 0.15 -12.40
N GLU A 119 -24.30 0.95 -12.53
CA GLU A 119 -22.99 0.44 -12.93
C GLU A 119 -22.38 -0.40 -11.80
N THR A 120 -22.00 -1.65 -12.08
CA THR A 120 -21.57 -2.61 -11.06
C THR A 120 -20.09 -2.93 -11.18
N LEU A 121 -19.73 -3.81 -12.12
CA LEU A 121 -18.39 -4.36 -12.27
C LEU A 121 -17.83 -3.97 -13.63
N GLN A 122 -16.54 -3.64 -13.71
CA GLN A 122 -15.87 -3.50 -15.01
C GLN A 122 -15.91 -4.85 -15.75
N SER A 123 -15.94 -4.85 -17.09
CA SER A 123 -15.90 -6.06 -17.93
C SER A 123 -15.46 -5.71 -19.37
N ALA A 124 -14.95 -6.71 -20.08
CA ALA A 124 -14.22 -6.65 -21.35
C ALA A 124 -13.79 -8.08 -21.72
N GLU A 125 -13.20 -8.26 -22.89
CA GLU A 125 -12.77 -9.54 -23.48
C GLU A 125 -11.31 -9.89 -23.20
N LEU A 126 -10.98 -11.19 -23.25
CA LEU A 126 -9.94 -11.73 -22.38
C LEU A 126 -9.06 -12.97 -22.77
N MET A 127 -8.53 -13.86 -21.86
CA MET A 127 -8.11 -15.30 -22.09
C MET A 127 -7.78 -16.15 -20.80
N LEU A 128 -7.39 -17.48 -20.80
CA LEU A 128 -6.74 -18.20 -19.62
C LEU A 128 -5.76 -19.47 -19.83
N ILE A 129 -4.41 -19.44 -20.14
CA ILE A 129 -3.34 -20.50 -20.16
C ILE A 129 -2.83 -20.84 -18.74
N HIS A 130 -2.24 -22.02 -18.57
CA HIS A 130 -2.08 -22.78 -17.33
C HIS A 130 -0.73 -22.64 -16.64
N LYS A 131 -0.54 -22.24 -15.39
CA LYS A 131 0.82 -22.17 -14.73
C LYS A 131 2.18 -21.77 -15.35
N ASN A 132 2.79 -22.37 -16.37
CA ASN A 132 4.25 -22.34 -16.65
C ASN A 132 4.79 -21.72 -18.01
N GLU A 133 4.35 -20.53 -18.46
CA GLU A 133 4.62 -19.84 -19.77
C GLU A 133 4.97 -18.34 -19.53
N GLU A 134 5.92 -17.77 -20.32
CA GLU A 134 6.79 -16.57 -20.17
C GLU A 134 6.63 -15.54 -21.33
N LEU A 135 7.34 -14.41 -21.25
CA LEU A 135 6.70 -13.12 -21.42
C LEU A 135 7.67 -11.89 -21.65
N PRO A 136 7.80 -11.30 -22.87
CA PRO A 136 8.35 -9.94 -23.16
C PRO A 136 7.26 -8.89 -23.52
N ARG A 137 7.55 -7.62 -23.88
CA ARG A 137 6.78 -6.43 -23.38
C ARG A 137 6.08 -5.41 -24.36
N ASP A 138 5.61 -5.74 -25.58
CA ASP A 138 4.57 -4.96 -26.33
C ASP A 138 3.77 -5.81 -27.37
N PHE A 139 2.62 -5.37 -27.96
CA PHE A 139 1.63 -6.21 -28.70
C PHE A 139 2.15 -7.30 -29.69
N LYS A 140 3.40 -7.22 -30.14
CA LYS A 140 4.07 -8.12 -31.10
C LYS A 140 4.29 -9.55 -30.61
N ASP A 141 4.60 -9.75 -29.33
CA ASP A 141 5.15 -11.01 -28.83
C ASP A 141 4.09 -12.14 -28.74
N LEU A 142 2.88 -11.92 -29.28
CA LEU A 142 1.86 -12.94 -29.53
C LEU A 142 1.89 -13.62 -30.91
N ALA A 143 2.76 -13.23 -31.84
CA ALA A 143 2.90 -13.90 -33.12
C ALA A 143 3.36 -15.39 -32.99
N GLY A 144 3.59 -16.14 -34.08
CA GLY A 144 4.55 -17.26 -34.08
C GLY A 144 4.30 -18.54 -33.28
N LYS A 145 3.05 -18.90 -32.93
CA LYS A 145 2.56 -20.20 -32.35
C LYS A 145 1.51 -21.34 -32.96
N LYS A 146 0.42 -21.53 -33.86
CA LYS A 146 -0.70 -21.00 -34.87
C LYS A 146 -2.27 -20.51 -34.57
N VAL A 147 -2.74 -20.04 -33.38
CA VAL A 147 -4.04 -19.82 -32.62
C VAL A 147 -5.16 -20.88 -32.55
N ALA A 148 -6.15 -20.71 -31.64
CA ALA A 148 -7.55 -21.23 -31.75
C ALA A 148 -8.66 -20.22 -31.33
N PHE A 149 -9.98 -20.46 -31.48
CA PHE A 149 -11.08 -19.68 -30.83
C PHE A 149 -12.52 -20.16 -31.12
N MET A 150 -13.49 -20.19 -30.19
CA MET A 150 -14.92 -20.02 -30.55
C MET A 150 -15.17 -18.72 -31.36
N GLY A 151 -15.11 -18.85 -32.69
CA GLY A 151 -15.15 -17.73 -33.63
C GLY A 151 -16.56 -17.30 -34.00
N ALA A 152 -16.63 -16.39 -34.98
CA ALA A 152 -17.82 -15.58 -35.30
C ALA A 152 -18.32 -14.74 -34.10
N THR A 153 -17.36 -14.20 -33.34
CA THR A 153 -17.54 -13.46 -32.09
C THR A 153 -16.69 -12.19 -32.11
N THR A 154 -16.99 -11.21 -31.25
CA THR A 154 -16.20 -9.97 -31.12
C THR A 154 -14.74 -10.24 -30.73
N PHE A 155 -14.53 -11.33 -30.00
CA PHE A 155 -13.24 -11.87 -29.64
C PHE A 155 -12.27 -12.08 -30.83
N GLU A 156 -12.80 -12.55 -31.97
CA GLU A 156 -12.04 -12.74 -33.21
C GLU A 156 -11.62 -11.39 -33.82
N GLN A 157 -12.49 -10.38 -33.73
CA GLN A 157 -12.28 -9.05 -34.32
C GLN A 157 -11.18 -8.26 -33.60
N HIS A 158 -11.23 -8.22 -32.26
CA HIS A 158 -10.21 -7.56 -31.46
C HIS A 158 -8.84 -8.24 -31.65
N LEU A 159 -8.79 -9.58 -31.66
CA LEU A 159 -7.59 -10.34 -32.02
C LEU A 159 -7.07 -9.96 -33.43
N GLU A 160 -7.94 -9.87 -34.44
CA GLU A 160 -7.51 -9.51 -35.79
C GLU A 160 -6.97 -8.07 -35.86
N GLU A 161 -7.51 -7.13 -35.09
CA GLU A 161 -6.98 -5.78 -34.94
C GLU A 161 -5.58 -5.78 -34.35
N ILE A 162 -5.39 -6.55 -33.29
CA ILE A 162 -4.13 -6.72 -32.57
C ILE A 162 -3.07 -7.35 -33.46
N ASN A 163 -3.40 -8.46 -34.12
CA ASN A 163 -2.55 -9.13 -35.09
C ASN A 163 -2.12 -8.18 -36.22
N ARG A 164 -3.04 -7.33 -36.71
CA ARG A 164 -2.72 -6.31 -37.73
C ARG A 164 -1.83 -5.19 -37.18
N SER A 165 -2.08 -4.69 -35.97
CA SER A 165 -1.35 -3.55 -35.39
C SER A 165 0.13 -3.85 -35.12
N VAL A 166 0.49 -5.14 -35.06
CA VAL A 166 1.84 -5.61 -34.71
C VAL A 166 2.68 -6.07 -35.90
N GLY A 167 2.09 -6.08 -37.10
CA GLY A 167 2.75 -6.55 -38.33
C GLY A 167 2.39 -7.98 -38.76
N GLY A 168 1.45 -8.62 -38.08
CA GLY A 168 0.99 -9.98 -38.37
C GLY A 168 1.74 -11.06 -37.62
N GLY A 169 1.53 -12.31 -38.04
CA GLY A 169 2.22 -13.47 -37.48
C GLY A 169 1.46 -14.14 -36.32
N ILE A 170 0.47 -13.48 -35.70
CA ILE A 170 -0.49 -14.19 -34.85
C ILE A 170 -1.36 -15.04 -35.78
N GLY A 171 -1.33 -16.34 -35.59
CA GLY A 171 -2.15 -17.32 -36.30
C GLY A 171 -3.61 -17.22 -35.86
N MET A 172 -4.50 -18.06 -36.41
CA MET A 172 -5.93 -18.15 -36.06
C MET A 172 -6.48 -19.58 -36.28
N VAL A 173 -7.27 -20.17 -35.34
CA VAL A 173 -8.01 -21.44 -35.61
C VAL A 173 -9.38 -21.54 -34.92
N PRO A 174 -10.46 -21.14 -35.60
CA PRO A 174 -11.76 -21.24 -35.00
C PRO A 174 -12.18 -22.67 -34.57
N THR A 175 -12.97 -22.72 -33.50
CA THR A 175 -13.60 -23.82 -32.77
C THR A 175 -15.06 -23.40 -32.51
N ARG A 176 -15.89 -24.25 -31.90
CA ARG A 176 -17.36 -24.16 -32.06
C ARG A 176 -18.17 -23.96 -30.78
N SER A 177 -17.53 -23.96 -29.62
CA SER A 177 -18.20 -23.74 -28.33
C SER A 177 -17.17 -23.50 -27.24
N SER A 178 -17.46 -22.69 -26.24
CA SER A 178 -16.68 -22.56 -25.00
C SER A 178 -16.08 -23.90 -24.53
N ALA A 179 -16.85 -24.99 -24.55
CA ALA A 179 -16.41 -26.33 -24.12
C ALA A 179 -15.66 -27.19 -25.18
N GLU A 180 -15.86 -27.04 -26.50
CA GLU A 180 -14.90 -27.58 -27.50
C GLU A 180 -13.62 -26.77 -27.48
N THR A 181 -13.74 -25.49 -27.18
CA THR A 181 -12.64 -24.62 -26.84
C THR A 181 -12.04 -25.21 -25.54
N GLN A 182 -12.78 -25.83 -24.64
CA GLN A 182 -12.13 -26.71 -23.66
C GLN A 182 -11.51 -28.00 -24.31
N ARG A 183 -11.90 -28.55 -25.51
CA ARG A 183 -11.76 -29.96 -26.07
C ARG A 183 -10.84 -30.56 -27.28
N LEU A 184 -9.94 -29.87 -28.04
CA LEU A 184 -8.53 -30.24 -28.57
C LEU A 184 -6.96 -29.98 -27.98
N ILE A 185 -6.15 -29.30 -26.97
CA ILE A 185 -6.02 -28.33 -25.69
C ILE A 185 -5.57 -28.65 -24.23
N GLU A 186 -6.40 -28.87 -23.16
CA GLU A 186 -6.13 -29.06 -21.69
C GLU A 186 -5.21 -30.25 -21.37
N ASN A 187 -4.41 -30.56 -22.35
CA ASN A 187 -3.58 -31.71 -22.54
C ASN A 187 -2.62 -31.39 -23.72
N GLY A 188 -2.34 -30.12 -24.06
CA GLY A 188 -1.41 -29.64 -25.10
C GLY A 188 -1.97 -29.48 -26.53
N LYS A 189 -2.45 -28.27 -26.90
CA LYS A 189 -2.44 -27.81 -28.32
C LYS A 189 -2.11 -26.34 -28.43
N VAL A 190 -3.10 -25.46 -28.31
CA VAL A 190 -2.83 -24.03 -28.49
C VAL A 190 -2.19 -23.44 -27.24
N PHE A 191 -2.05 -22.11 -27.25
CA PHE A 191 -1.71 -21.21 -26.17
C PHE A 191 -2.82 -20.11 -26.10
N GLY A 192 -4.12 -20.41 -25.81
CA GLY A 192 -5.33 -19.49 -25.74
C GLY A 192 -6.70 -20.16 -25.38
N ILE A 193 -7.83 -19.53 -24.82
CA ILE A 193 -9.33 -19.90 -24.60
C ILE A 193 -10.38 -18.86 -25.08
N ILE A 194 -11.39 -19.09 -25.96
CA ILE A 194 -12.60 -18.19 -25.98
C ILE A 194 -13.54 -18.52 -24.86
N LEU A 195 -13.80 -17.55 -23.98
CA LEU A 195 -15.02 -17.32 -23.20
C LEU A 195 -15.14 -15.79 -22.95
N ASP A 196 -15.82 -15.32 -21.90
CA ASP A 196 -15.95 -13.91 -21.44
C ASP A 196 -15.31 -13.68 -20.06
N ALA A 197 -15.62 -12.58 -19.33
CA ALA A 197 -15.25 -12.39 -17.91
C ALA A 197 -15.76 -13.51 -16.96
N ASP A 198 -17.07 -13.79 -16.96
CA ASP A 198 -17.67 -14.67 -15.93
C ASP A 198 -17.58 -16.17 -16.22
N GLU A 199 -17.71 -16.64 -17.47
CA GLU A 199 -17.67 -18.06 -17.92
C GLU A 199 -16.47 -18.89 -17.41
N ALA A 200 -15.57 -18.23 -16.71
CA ALA A 200 -14.22 -18.03 -17.11
C ALA A 200 -13.41 -17.84 -15.85
N LEU A 201 -13.80 -16.82 -15.06
CA LEU A 201 -13.88 -16.81 -13.59
C LEU A 201 -14.71 -17.97 -12.99
N ASN A 202 -15.62 -18.57 -13.76
CA ASN A 202 -16.28 -19.84 -13.46
C ASN A 202 -15.64 -21.08 -14.08
N PHE A 203 -14.99 -21.02 -15.25
CA PHE A 203 -14.12 -22.15 -15.64
C PHE A 203 -13.07 -22.26 -14.53
N ASN A 204 -12.47 -21.15 -14.15
CA ASN A 204 -11.75 -20.92 -12.91
C ASN A 204 -12.37 -21.58 -11.63
N ALA A 205 -13.68 -21.68 -11.44
CA ALA A 205 -14.22 -22.28 -10.20
C ALA A 205 -13.87 -23.78 -10.00
N GLY A 206 -13.22 -24.46 -10.97
CA GLY A 206 -13.35 -25.91 -11.11
C GLY A 206 -12.12 -26.82 -11.18
N SER A 207 -10.88 -26.42 -10.88
CA SER A 207 -9.72 -27.35 -11.03
C SER A 207 -8.49 -27.26 -10.10
N GLY A 208 -8.52 -26.47 -9.02
CA GLY A 208 -7.35 -26.25 -8.14
C GLY A 208 -6.12 -25.60 -8.82
N GLN A 209 -5.93 -24.30 -8.64
CA GLN A 209 -4.82 -23.54 -9.21
C GLN A 209 -4.93 -23.17 -10.72
N LYS A 210 -5.19 -24.11 -11.61
CA LYS A 210 -5.34 -23.88 -13.05
C LYS A 210 -4.33 -22.95 -13.83
N TYR A 211 -4.62 -21.63 -13.93
CA TYR A 211 -4.32 -20.63 -15.03
C TYR A 211 -4.35 -19.13 -14.42
N LYS A 212 -3.78 -17.93 -14.91
CA LYS A 212 -3.57 -16.49 -14.29
C LYS A 212 -3.39 -15.19 -15.21
N ILE A 213 -3.66 -13.91 -14.84
CA ILE A 213 -4.21 -12.86 -15.80
C ILE A 213 -3.49 -11.55 -16.28
N ALA A 214 -3.83 -11.03 -17.50
CA ALA A 214 -2.97 -10.55 -18.64
C ALA A 214 -2.95 -9.08 -19.18
N PHE A 215 -3.29 -8.79 -20.46
CA PHE A 215 -3.66 -7.52 -21.18
C PHE A 215 -5.13 -7.55 -21.62
N PRO A 216 -5.74 -6.49 -22.16
CA PRO A 216 -7.09 -6.59 -22.72
C PRO A 216 -7.17 -6.65 -24.25
N ILE A 217 -7.84 -7.63 -24.85
CA ILE A 217 -8.09 -7.53 -26.31
C ILE A 217 -9.13 -6.44 -26.64
N SER A 218 -10.14 -6.26 -25.78
CA SER A 218 -11.16 -5.21 -25.95
C SER A 218 -11.04 -4.10 -24.89
N ASP A 219 -11.71 -2.98 -25.12
CA ASP A 219 -11.68 -1.83 -24.21
C ASP A 219 -12.40 -2.03 -22.86
N VAL A 220 -12.17 -1.16 -21.87
CA VAL A 220 -12.87 -1.27 -20.56
C VAL A 220 -14.31 -0.85 -20.76
N THR A 221 -15.23 -1.72 -20.42
CA THR A 221 -16.62 -1.35 -20.20
C THR A 221 -16.95 -1.51 -18.72
N ARG A 222 -18.02 -0.87 -18.28
CA ARG A 222 -18.72 -1.26 -17.06
C ARG A 222 -19.93 -2.08 -17.45
N THR A 223 -20.13 -3.19 -16.76
CA THR A 223 -21.40 -3.89 -16.72
C THR A 223 -22.33 -3.19 -15.75
N ALA A 224 -23.62 -3.45 -15.90
CA ALA A 224 -24.63 -2.92 -15.01
C ALA A 224 -25.75 -3.93 -14.74
N TRP A 225 -26.40 -3.77 -13.60
CA TRP A 225 -27.71 -4.37 -13.35
C TRP A 225 -28.81 -3.43 -13.84
N ALA A 226 -29.93 -4.01 -14.27
CA ALA A 226 -31.02 -3.26 -14.89
C ALA A 226 -32.22 -3.15 -13.94
N VAL A 227 -32.62 -1.91 -13.64
CA VAL A 227 -33.87 -1.57 -12.95
C VAL A 227 -34.79 -0.78 -13.89
N ASN A 228 -36.03 -0.53 -13.46
CA ASN A 228 -36.91 0.34 -14.23
C ASN A 228 -36.35 1.78 -14.28
N LYS A 229 -36.55 2.45 -15.41
CA LYS A 229 -35.86 3.71 -15.74
C LYS A 229 -36.19 4.81 -14.73
N ASN A 230 -35.18 5.54 -14.28
CA ASN A 230 -35.26 6.59 -13.24
C ASN A 230 -35.68 6.11 -11.84
N ASN A 231 -35.61 4.81 -11.52
CA ASN A 231 -35.84 4.33 -10.14
C ASN A 231 -34.65 4.72 -9.23
N PRO A 232 -34.86 5.37 -8.06
CA PRO A 232 -33.80 5.66 -7.08
C PRO A 232 -32.99 4.44 -6.61
N LEU A 233 -33.51 3.22 -6.78
CA LEU A 233 -32.79 1.97 -6.53
C LEU A 233 -31.45 1.87 -7.30
N ILE A 234 -31.27 2.62 -8.40
CA ILE A 234 -29.97 2.74 -9.10
C ILE A 234 -28.87 3.15 -8.12
N GLN A 235 -29.05 4.29 -7.46
CA GLN A 235 -28.04 4.84 -6.55
C GLN A 235 -27.81 3.95 -5.33
N GLU A 236 -28.83 3.24 -4.84
CA GLU A 236 -28.65 2.30 -3.73
C GLU A 236 -27.88 1.03 -4.16
N VAL A 237 -28.03 0.58 -5.40
CA VAL A 237 -27.21 -0.51 -5.97
C VAL A 237 -25.77 -0.04 -6.20
N GLU A 238 -25.57 1.16 -6.73
CA GLU A 238 -24.22 1.73 -6.94
C GLU A 238 -23.53 1.99 -5.60
N ASN A 239 -24.21 2.61 -4.63
CA ASN A 239 -23.72 2.76 -3.26
C ASN A 239 -23.42 1.41 -2.60
N PHE A 240 -24.24 0.38 -2.84
CA PHE A 240 -23.95 -0.97 -2.37
C PHE A 240 -22.66 -1.51 -2.99
N PHE A 241 -22.49 -1.42 -4.32
CA PHE A 241 -21.28 -1.90 -5.00
C PHE A 241 -20.03 -1.11 -4.59
N GLU A 242 -20.12 0.21 -4.41
CA GLU A 242 -19.03 1.01 -3.83
C GLU A 242 -18.76 0.63 -2.36
N THR A 243 -19.79 0.36 -1.56
CA THR A 243 -19.65 -0.10 -0.17
C THR A 243 -18.96 -1.47 -0.11
N ILE A 244 -19.42 -2.46 -0.90
CA ILE A 244 -18.83 -3.80 -0.91
C ILE A 244 -17.47 -3.84 -1.60
N ALA A 245 -17.15 -2.91 -2.51
CA ALA A 245 -15.81 -2.75 -3.05
C ALA A 245 -14.83 -2.15 -2.01
N SER A 246 -15.24 -1.09 -1.30
CA SER A 246 -14.39 -0.39 -0.33
C SER A 246 -14.17 -1.18 0.96
N ASN A 247 -15.22 -1.75 1.57
CA ASN A 247 -15.04 -2.68 2.70
C ASN A 247 -14.51 -4.07 2.24
N GLY A 248 -14.57 -4.34 0.94
CA GLY A 248 -14.06 -5.57 0.33
C GLY A 248 -14.87 -6.84 0.66
N VAL A 249 -16.17 -6.72 0.93
CA VAL A 249 -17.11 -7.85 0.87
C VAL A 249 -17.27 -8.36 -0.56
N LEU A 250 -17.20 -7.48 -1.57
CA LEU A 250 -17.15 -7.83 -2.99
C LEU A 250 -15.95 -8.74 -3.26
N ASP A 251 -14.84 -8.39 -2.64
CA ASP A 251 -13.60 -9.15 -2.65
C ASP A 251 -13.76 -10.52 -2.00
N GLU A 252 -14.40 -10.62 -0.84
CA GLU A 252 -14.71 -11.91 -0.23
C GLU A 252 -15.65 -12.78 -1.07
N ILE A 253 -16.65 -12.21 -1.74
CA ILE A 253 -17.58 -12.97 -2.59
C ILE A 253 -16.83 -13.53 -3.81
N PHE A 254 -16.02 -12.68 -4.43
CA PHE A 254 -15.07 -13.07 -5.47
C PHE A 254 -14.12 -14.17 -4.94
N HIS A 255 -13.61 -14.07 -3.71
CA HIS A 255 -12.68 -15.07 -3.15
C HIS A 255 -13.40 -16.38 -2.79
N ARG A 256 -14.64 -16.30 -2.34
CA ARG A 256 -15.50 -17.43 -2.01
C ARG A 256 -15.83 -18.24 -3.26
N LYS A 257 -16.28 -17.59 -4.33
CA LYS A 257 -16.73 -18.22 -5.57
C LYS A 257 -15.57 -18.53 -6.52
N PHE A 258 -14.81 -17.51 -6.84
CA PHE A 258 -13.74 -17.49 -7.83
C PHE A 258 -12.35 -17.44 -7.20
N LYS A 259 -12.12 -17.54 -5.89
CA LYS A 259 -10.78 -17.35 -5.24
C LYS A 259 -10.11 -15.97 -5.41
N ILE A 260 -10.32 -15.27 -6.52
CA ILE A 260 -9.84 -13.91 -6.78
C ILE A 260 -10.42 -12.87 -5.85
N THR A 261 -10.06 -11.61 -6.06
CA THR A 261 -10.94 -10.51 -5.69
C THR A 261 -11.18 -9.55 -6.86
N TYR A 262 -12.07 -8.58 -6.67
CA TYR A 262 -12.49 -7.62 -7.70
C TYR A 262 -11.73 -6.29 -7.60
N SER A 263 -11.41 -5.89 -6.38
CA SER A 263 -10.22 -5.11 -6.07
C SER A 263 -8.92 -5.88 -6.35
N SER A 264 -9.00 -7.00 -7.11
CA SER A 264 -7.94 -7.65 -7.88
C SER A 264 -8.29 -7.97 -9.33
N TYR A 265 -9.25 -7.21 -9.87
CA TYR A 265 -9.76 -7.24 -11.24
C TYR A 265 -9.49 -5.90 -11.96
N LEU A 266 -9.62 -4.77 -11.24
CA LEU A 266 -9.92 -3.44 -11.80
C LEU A 266 -8.73 -2.56 -12.30
N ASP A 267 -7.48 -2.82 -11.93
CA ASP A 267 -6.42 -1.78 -11.90
C ASP A 267 -5.78 -1.24 -13.27
N ARG A 268 -6.52 -0.69 -14.28
CA ARG A 268 -6.22 -0.84 -15.76
C ARG A 268 -5.21 0.15 -16.78
N LEU A 269 -5.85 1.37 -16.28
CA LEU A 269 -6.19 2.86 -16.71
C LEU A 269 -5.25 4.16 -17.11
N ASN A 270 -5.35 5.40 -16.54
CA ASN A 270 -5.12 6.73 -17.28
C ASN A 270 -3.65 7.32 -17.45
N ARG A 271 -3.31 8.27 -18.40
CA ARG A 271 -1.94 8.93 -18.65
C ARG A 271 -1.75 10.26 -19.60
N SER A 272 -0.96 11.37 -19.26
CA SER A 272 -0.12 12.42 -20.08
C SER A 272 -0.49 13.89 -20.69
N LEU A 273 0.44 14.93 -20.87
CA LEU A 273 0.34 16.34 -21.57
C LEU A 273 1.65 17.31 -21.77
N LYS A 274 1.72 18.55 -22.45
CA LYS A 274 2.95 19.51 -22.71
C LYS A 274 2.75 21.13 -22.98
N LEU A 275 3.72 22.16 -22.88
CA LEU A 275 3.57 23.73 -23.12
C LEU A 275 4.81 24.83 -23.32
N VAL A 276 4.75 26.20 -22.99
CA VAL A 276 5.51 27.48 -23.55
C VAL A 276 6.00 28.73 -22.58
N ARG A 277 6.67 29.90 -23.01
CA ARG A 277 8.03 30.61 -22.63
C ARG A 277 8.31 32.20 -22.36
N TYR A 278 9.41 32.66 -21.60
CA TYR A 278 10.12 34.02 -21.29
C TYR A 278 11.44 34.04 -20.32
N THR A 279 12.44 35.00 -20.20
CA THR A 279 13.61 34.94 -19.13
C THR A 279 14.61 36.16 -18.87
N ARG A 280 15.37 36.27 -17.70
CA ARG A 280 16.39 37.35 -17.26
C ARG A 280 17.44 37.07 -16.09
N ASP A 281 18.22 38.09 -15.60
CA ASP A 281 19.13 38.12 -14.37
C ASP A 281 18.69 38.97 -13.13
N LEU A 282 19.44 38.97 -12.00
CA LEU A 282 19.07 39.69 -10.75
C LEU A 282 19.08 41.23 -10.82
N GLU A 283 20.12 41.86 -11.39
CA GLU A 283 20.13 43.33 -11.50
C GLU A 283 19.03 43.77 -12.48
N GLU A 284 18.78 42.97 -13.53
CA GLU A 284 17.66 43.15 -14.45
C GLU A 284 16.29 42.98 -13.78
N ILE A 285 16.12 42.01 -12.88
CA ILE A 285 14.89 41.79 -12.08
C ILE A 285 14.62 43.02 -11.21
N LEU A 286 15.60 43.45 -10.41
CA LEU A 286 15.46 44.62 -9.53
C LEU A 286 15.22 45.91 -10.32
N ALA A 287 15.98 46.15 -11.39
CA ALA A 287 15.82 47.33 -12.25
C ALA A 287 14.48 47.35 -13.01
N SER A 288 13.89 46.19 -13.30
CA SER A 288 12.55 46.10 -13.89
C SER A 288 11.40 46.34 -12.89
N GLY A 289 11.70 46.34 -11.59
CA GLY A 289 10.70 46.42 -10.52
C GLY A 289 9.78 45.20 -10.40
N LYS A 290 10.09 44.07 -11.07
CA LYS A 290 9.27 42.86 -11.03
C LYS A 290 10.08 41.55 -11.15
N ILE A 291 9.69 40.53 -10.39
CA ILE A 291 10.14 39.14 -10.56
C ILE A 291 9.03 38.30 -11.19
N VAL A 292 9.36 37.53 -12.21
CA VAL A 292 8.44 36.60 -12.89
C VAL A 292 8.71 35.21 -12.35
N VAL A 293 7.76 34.64 -11.61
CA VAL A 293 7.88 33.29 -11.05
C VAL A 293 6.89 32.33 -11.70
N ALA A 294 7.28 31.07 -11.87
CA ALA A 294 6.39 30.05 -12.39
C ALA A 294 5.77 29.21 -11.28
N LEU A 295 4.47 28.96 -11.43
CA LEU A 295 3.61 28.21 -10.51
C LEU A 295 2.61 27.35 -11.28
N ARG A 296 2.04 26.38 -10.57
CA ARG A 296 1.29 25.28 -11.14
C ARG A 296 -0.22 25.53 -11.21
N ASP A 297 -0.86 25.08 -12.29
CA ASP A 297 -2.32 25.09 -12.42
C ASP A 297 -3.01 24.00 -11.55
N ARG A 298 -4.06 24.42 -10.82
CA ARG A 298 -4.96 23.65 -9.94
C ARG A 298 -6.28 24.42 -9.84
N ASN A 299 -7.43 23.72 -9.79
CA ASN A 299 -8.78 24.31 -9.78
C ASN A 299 -9.12 25.33 -8.66
N PHE A 300 -8.23 25.57 -7.69
CA PHE A 300 -8.45 26.46 -6.55
C PHE A 300 -7.17 27.22 -6.15
N ILE A 301 -6.87 28.37 -6.79
CA ILE A 301 -5.81 29.31 -6.34
C ILE A 301 -6.15 29.91 -4.96
N TYR A 302 -7.44 30.03 -4.67
CA TYR A 302 -8.01 30.29 -3.35
C TYR A 302 -8.98 29.14 -3.02
N ARG A 303 -9.14 28.76 -1.74
CA ARG A 303 -10.28 27.90 -1.34
C ARG A 303 -11.59 28.70 -1.36
N GLU A 304 -12.72 28.01 -1.22
CA GLU A 304 -14.08 28.59 -1.20
C GLU A 304 -14.30 29.71 -0.17
N ASN A 305 -13.42 29.85 0.83
CA ASN A 305 -13.43 30.89 1.85
C ASN A 305 -12.49 32.10 1.55
N GLY A 306 -11.80 32.13 0.40
CA GLY A 306 -10.97 33.26 -0.02
C GLY A 306 -9.54 33.32 0.54
N GLN A 307 -9.00 32.24 1.10
CA GLN A 307 -7.60 32.19 1.58
C GLN A 307 -6.61 31.75 0.49
N LYS A 308 -5.44 32.42 0.40
CA LYS A 308 -4.32 32.11 -0.53
C LYS A 308 -3.62 30.78 -0.18
N GLN A 309 -2.97 30.15 -1.16
CA GLN A 309 -2.09 28.99 -0.92
C GLN A 309 -0.71 29.39 -0.36
N PHE A 310 -0.06 28.46 0.37
CA PHE A 310 1.23 28.68 1.04
C PHE A 310 2.36 29.17 0.12
N MET A 311 2.62 28.50 -1.01
CA MET A 311 3.72 28.90 -1.92
C MET A 311 3.48 30.24 -2.60
N HIS A 312 2.21 30.63 -2.82
CA HIS A 312 1.87 31.96 -3.34
C HIS A 312 2.18 33.03 -2.29
N ALA A 313 1.75 32.83 -1.04
CA ALA A 313 2.03 33.76 0.07
C ALA A 313 3.53 33.88 0.35
N LEU A 314 4.29 32.78 0.32
CA LEU A 314 5.74 32.81 0.54
C LEU A 314 6.50 33.48 -0.63
N ALA A 315 6.01 33.35 -1.86
CA ALA A 315 6.56 34.08 -3.01
C ALA A 315 6.25 35.59 -2.94
N GLU A 316 5.08 35.99 -2.42
CA GLU A 316 4.76 37.39 -2.13
C GLU A 316 5.68 37.98 -1.06
N GLU A 317 5.85 37.29 0.09
CA GLU A 317 6.79 37.70 1.15
C GLU A 317 8.25 37.78 0.64
N PHE A 318 8.65 36.95 -0.33
CA PHE A 318 9.96 37.03 -0.97
C PHE A 318 10.08 38.21 -1.95
N ALA A 319 9.02 38.52 -2.72
CA ALA A 319 8.99 39.68 -3.61
C ALA A 319 9.03 40.99 -2.81
N ASP A 320 8.29 41.07 -1.69
CA ASP A 320 8.34 42.18 -0.74
C ASP A 320 9.70 42.29 -0.04
N TYR A 321 10.36 41.17 0.29
CA TYR A 321 11.74 41.15 0.80
C TYR A 321 12.76 41.73 -0.21
N LEU A 322 12.57 41.45 -1.50
CA LEU A 322 13.37 42.06 -2.59
C LEU A 322 12.93 43.49 -2.96
N GLY A 323 11.76 43.95 -2.50
CA GLY A 323 11.19 45.25 -2.84
C GLY A 323 10.66 45.36 -4.27
N VAL A 324 10.22 44.25 -4.88
CA VAL A 324 9.72 44.18 -6.26
C VAL A 324 8.30 43.65 -6.34
N SER A 325 7.60 43.94 -7.44
CA SER A 325 6.29 43.33 -7.74
C SER A 325 6.42 41.88 -8.25
N LEU A 326 5.36 41.10 -8.10
CA LEU A 326 5.33 39.68 -8.44
C LEU A 326 4.42 39.40 -9.64
N GLU A 327 4.92 38.63 -10.60
CA GLU A 327 4.18 38.19 -11.80
C GLU A 327 4.26 36.68 -11.95
N PHE A 328 3.17 36.03 -12.35
CA PHE A 328 3.05 34.57 -12.37
C PHE A 328 2.90 34.00 -13.77
N VAL A 329 3.67 32.96 -14.09
CA VAL A 329 3.49 32.11 -15.28
C VAL A 329 2.84 30.80 -14.85
N ILE A 330 1.64 30.51 -15.37
CA ILE A 330 0.92 29.26 -15.12
C ILE A 330 1.53 28.13 -15.96
N THR A 331 1.95 27.06 -15.30
CA THR A 331 2.44 25.84 -15.94
C THR A 331 1.45 24.68 -15.77
N PRO A 332 1.38 23.74 -16.73
CA PRO A 332 0.81 22.42 -16.50
C PRO A 332 1.54 21.63 -15.40
N TYR A 333 1.24 20.34 -15.28
CA TYR A 333 1.88 19.44 -14.31
C TYR A 333 3.41 19.58 -14.27
N PHE A 334 3.97 19.49 -13.07
CA PHE A 334 5.34 19.90 -12.75
C PHE A 334 6.46 19.24 -13.61
N GLY A 335 6.19 18.10 -14.25
CA GLY A 335 7.12 17.48 -15.19
C GLY A 335 7.51 18.35 -16.40
N LYS A 336 6.69 19.34 -16.77
CA LYS A 336 7.01 20.32 -17.85
C LYS A 336 8.36 21.00 -17.69
N TYR A 337 8.71 21.41 -16.46
CA TYR A 337 9.91 22.21 -16.15
C TYR A 337 11.21 21.57 -16.64
N TRP A 338 11.20 20.27 -16.96
CA TRP A 338 12.38 19.48 -17.28
C TRP A 338 12.53 19.14 -18.77
N GLU A 339 11.63 19.63 -19.63
CA GLU A 339 11.67 19.39 -21.08
C GLU A 339 12.64 20.31 -21.84
N THR A 340 13.22 19.78 -22.90
CA THR A 340 13.92 20.56 -23.96
C THR A 340 12.95 21.01 -25.05
N ARG A 341 13.47 21.76 -26.04
CA ARG A 341 12.74 22.23 -27.23
C ARG A 341 11.97 21.14 -27.99
N GLU A 342 12.46 19.91 -27.92
CA GLU A 342 11.92 18.73 -28.60
C GLU A 342 10.95 17.93 -27.71
N GLY A 343 10.55 18.49 -26.56
CA GLY A 343 9.61 17.87 -25.62
C GLY A 343 10.17 16.70 -24.81
N LYS A 344 11.49 16.53 -24.77
CA LYS A 344 12.19 15.42 -24.11
C LYS A 344 12.86 15.85 -22.81
N VAL A 345 12.76 15.02 -21.77
CA VAL A 345 13.44 15.19 -20.49
C VAL A 345 14.77 14.43 -20.50
N HIS A 346 15.87 15.12 -20.81
CA HIS A 346 17.22 14.52 -20.82
C HIS A 346 17.82 14.56 -19.42
N ARG A 347 17.84 13.42 -18.72
CA ARG A 347 18.20 13.33 -17.29
C ARG A 347 19.69 13.57 -17.06
N ASP A 348 20.57 12.79 -17.71
CA ASP A 348 22.03 12.76 -17.47
C ASP A 348 22.81 13.93 -18.12
N SER A 349 22.20 15.11 -18.20
CA SER A 349 22.77 16.28 -18.85
C SER A 349 22.76 17.49 -17.91
N SER A 350 23.88 18.19 -17.82
CA SER A 350 23.98 19.49 -17.13
C SER A 350 23.22 20.63 -17.84
N TYR A 351 22.67 20.40 -19.03
CA TYR A 351 21.85 21.37 -19.73
C TYR A 351 20.58 21.70 -18.92
N THR A 352 20.51 22.95 -18.47
CA THR A 352 19.32 23.58 -17.88
C THR A 352 18.16 23.49 -18.89
N PRO A 353 17.02 22.87 -18.53
CA PRO A 353 15.91 22.64 -19.45
C PRO A 353 15.41 23.92 -20.09
N GLU A 354 14.90 23.85 -21.32
CA GLU A 354 14.54 25.06 -22.03
C GLU A 354 13.35 25.77 -21.38
N TRP A 355 12.52 25.04 -20.60
CA TRP A 355 11.50 25.59 -19.70
C TRP A 355 12.05 26.53 -18.62
N PHE A 356 13.28 26.40 -18.15
CA PHE A 356 13.87 27.40 -17.24
C PHE A 356 14.30 28.68 -17.97
N ASN A 357 14.21 28.70 -19.30
CA ASN A 357 14.16 29.93 -20.07
C ASN A 357 12.71 30.47 -20.16
N TYR A 358 11.82 30.15 -19.20
CA TYR A 358 10.39 30.51 -19.21
C TYR A 358 9.92 31.49 -18.11
N PHE A 359 10.77 31.76 -17.11
CA PHE A 359 10.52 32.57 -15.91
C PHE A 359 11.87 32.85 -15.22
N ASP A 360 11.91 33.68 -14.17
CA ASP A 360 13.15 33.97 -13.45
C ASP A 360 13.43 32.96 -12.31
N LEU A 361 12.39 32.51 -11.61
CA LEU A 361 12.44 31.59 -10.46
C LEU A 361 11.21 30.66 -10.49
N ALA A 362 11.36 29.38 -10.14
CA ALA A 362 10.25 28.45 -10.00
C ALA A 362 9.92 28.23 -8.51
N CYS A 363 8.80 28.79 -8.05
CA CYS A 363 8.38 28.83 -6.65
C CYS A 363 7.44 27.67 -6.25
N GLU A 364 7.43 26.59 -7.03
CA GLU A 364 6.65 25.37 -6.75
C GLU A 364 7.31 24.50 -5.67
N VAL A 365 6.64 23.42 -5.27
CA VAL A 365 7.23 22.31 -4.52
C VAL A 365 8.14 21.49 -5.44
N ILE A 366 9.35 21.99 -5.65
CA ILE A 366 10.40 21.35 -6.44
C ILE A 366 11.28 20.53 -5.51
N ALA A 367 11.87 19.45 -6.03
CA ALA A 367 12.46 18.43 -5.19
C ALA A 367 13.80 17.88 -5.73
N PRO A 368 14.78 17.62 -4.84
CA PRO A 368 16.17 17.45 -5.20
C PRO A 368 16.55 16.03 -5.60
N LEU A 369 16.24 15.67 -6.84
CA LEU A 369 16.91 14.54 -7.51
C LEU A 369 18.25 14.98 -8.07
N ASP A 370 19.25 14.09 -8.03
CA ASP A 370 20.60 14.32 -8.57
C ASP A 370 20.60 14.86 -10.01
N TRP A 371 19.72 14.32 -10.86
CA TRP A 371 19.64 14.74 -12.27
C TRP A 371 19.06 16.15 -12.44
N ARG A 372 18.36 16.69 -11.43
CA ARG A 372 17.79 18.06 -11.40
C ARG A 372 18.73 19.04 -10.72
N THR A 373 19.32 18.67 -9.58
CA THR A 373 20.41 19.44 -8.94
C THR A 373 21.64 19.55 -9.87
N ASN A 374 21.79 18.66 -10.86
CA ASN A 374 22.78 18.80 -11.92
C ASN A 374 22.45 19.93 -12.94
N LYS A 375 21.18 20.32 -13.09
CA LYS A 375 20.66 21.24 -14.14
C LYS A 375 20.33 22.66 -13.66
N VAL A 376 19.87 22.76 -12.43
CA VAL A 376 19.40 23.98 -11.75
C VAL A 376 19.92 23.94 -10.32
N ASN A 377 19.98 25.09 -9.67
CA ASN A 377 20.22 25.13 -8.23
C ASN A 377 18.86 25.01 -7.53
N LEU A 378 18.81 24.21 -6.46
CA LEU A 378 17.60 23.94 -5.68
C LEU A 378 17.85 24.41 -4.24
N ILE A 379 16.89 25.16 -3.69
CA ILE A 379 17.04 25.84 -2.41
C ILE A 379 15.99 25.31 -1.43
N PRO A 380 16.40 24.53 -0.42
CA PRO A 380 15.56 24.04 0.67
C PRO A 380 14.70 25.11 1.36
N ILE A 381 13.37 24.98 1.28
CA ILE A 381 12.37 25.85 1.93
C ILE A 381 11.97 25.28 3.29
N TYR A 382 11.45 24.04 3.34
CA TYR A 382 11.06 23.35 4.58
C TYR A 382 11.13 21.82 4.43
N PRO A 383 11.36 21.06 5.51
CA PRO A 383 11.25 19.61 5.49
C PRO A 383 9.79 19.19 5.33
N SER A 384 9.59 18.19 4.48
CA SER A 384 8.40 17.36 4.36
C SER A 384 8.91 15.92 4.21
N ALA A 385 8.03 15.00 3.86
CA ALA A 385 8.44 13.85 3.07
C ALA A 385 7.40 13.64 1.98
N TYR A 386 7.77 12.78 1.04
CA TYR A 386 6.75 12.05 0.30
C TYR A 386 5.98 11.22 1.30
N THR A 387 4.66 11.26 1.22
CA THR A 387 3.86 10.12 1.60
C THR A 387 3.16 9.58 0.39
N VAL A 388 2.72 8.36 0.58
CA VAL A 388 1.60 7.79 -0.13
C VAL A 388 0.31 8.51 0.36
N VAL A 389 -0.89 8.29 -0.18
CA VAL A 389 -2.18 8.81 0.35
C VAL A 389 -3.28 7.81 0.01
N ALA A 390 -3.99 7.26 1.00
CA ALA A 390 -4.80 6.05 0.91
C ALA A 390 -6.00 6.03 1.88
N LYS A 391 -6.97 5.14 1.65
CA LYS A 391 -8.20 4.95 2.45
C LYS A 391 -7.97 4.24 3.78
N LYS A 392 -8.76 4.54 4.82
CA LYS A 392 -8.79 3.90 6.16
C LYS A 392 -8.98 2.37 6.18
N GLU A 393 -9.15 1.73 5.03
CA GLU A 393 -9.48 0.31 4.91
C GLU A 393 -8.62 -0.49 3.88
N THR A 394 -7.66 0.16 3.22
CA THR A 394 -6.60 -0.46 2.37
C THR A 394 -5.41 -0.94 3.27
N GLU A 395 -4.35 -1.64 2.80
CA GLU A 395 -3.31 -2.26 3.69
C GLU A 395 -1.81 -2.24 3.25
N ILE A 396 -1.28 -1.09 2.82
CA ILE A 396 0.09 -0.88 2.32
C ILE A 396 1.21 -1.13 3.38
N ARG A 397 1.79 -2.34 3.53
CA ARG A 397 2.77 -2.66 4.62
C ARG A 397 4.20 -2.06 4.47
N SER A 398 4.63 -1.71 3.25
CA SER A 398 5.94 -1.13 2.91
C SER A 398 5.93 -0.46 1.54
N MET A 399 7.01 0.23 1.14
CA MET A 399 7.21 0.68 -0.26
C MET A 399 7.01 -0.52 -1.24
N ASP A 400 7.29 -1.75 -0.77
CA ASP A 400 7.03 -3.05 -1.41
C ASP A 400 5.54 -3.45 -1.56
N ASP A 401 4.64 -2.63 -1.04
CA ASP A 401 3.18 -2.81 -1.11
C ASP A 401 2.50 -1.83 -2.06
N LEU A 402 3.12 -0.68 -2.37
CA LEU A 402 2.70 0.16 -3.51
C LEU A 402 2.63 -0.64 -4.82
N ARG A 403 3.47 -1.66 -4.91
CA ARG A 403 3.63 -2.65 -5.97
C ARG A 403 2.38 -3.40 -6.37
N ARG A 404 1.54 -3.59 -5.39
CA ARG A 404 0.36 -4.44 -5.39
C ARG A 404 -0.89 -3.58 -5.18
N LEU A 405 -0.75 -2.31 -5.52
CA LEU A 405 -1.74 -1.28 -5.41
C LEU A 405 -1.71 -0.46 -6.68
N ARG A 406 -2.88 0.05 -6.99
CA ARG A 406 -3.08 1.10 -7.95
C ARG A 406 -2.60 2.42 -7.38
N GLY A 407 -1.40 2.80 -7.78
CA GLY A 407 -0.97 4.18 -7.62
C GLY A 407 -1.73 5.09 -8.58
N VAL A 408 -1.94 6.33 -8.19
CA VAL A 408 -2.14 7.45 -9.11
C VAL A 408 -1.08 8.50 -8.86
N THR A 409 -0.36 8.88 -9.91
CA THR A 409 0.64 9.95 -9.85
C THR A 409 0.57 10.78 -11.13
N GLU A 410 1.65 11.45 -11.53
CA GLU A 410 1.70 12.25 -12.75
C GLU A 410 3.02 12.08 -13.50
N ARG A 411 2.97 12.06 -14.84
CA ARG A 411 4.15 11.87 -15.68
C ARG A 411 5.24 12.91 -15.43
N GLU A 412 6.49 12.50 -15.62
CA GLU A 412 7.69 13.34 -15.56
C GLU A 412 7.89 14.07 -14.20
N THR A 413 7.14 13.72 -13.13
CA THR A 413 7.22 14.36 -11.81
C THR A 413 8.27 13.74 -10.88
N ILE A 414 8.50 14.31 -9.68
CA ILE A 414 9.33 13.60 -8.68
C ILE A 414 8.61 12.38 -8.11
N TYR A 415 7.29 12.41 -7.96
CA TYR A 415 6.57 11.22 -7.54
C TYR A 415 6.89 10.11 -8.52
N GLU A 416 6.68 10.31 -9.83
CA GLU A 416 7.07 9.38 -10.91
C GLU A 416 8.56 8.96 -10.87
N ASP A 417 9.46 9.74 -10.26
CA ASP A 417 10.91 9.48 -10.24
C ASP A 417 11.45 8.79 -8.98
N ILE A 418 10.91 9.16 -7.80
CA ILE A 418 11.08 8.47 -6.51
C ILE A 418 10.36 7.15 -6.56
N LEU A 419 9.16 7.19 -7.14
CA LEU A 419 8.53 6.02 -7.67
C LEU A 419 9.55 5.39 -8.65
N ARG A 420 10.06 5.97 -9.74
CA ARG A 420 11.08 5.26 -10.59
C ARG A 420 12.43 4.96 -9.91
N GLN A 421 12.67 5.05 -8.59
CA GLN A 421 14.05 5.20 -8.05
C GLN A 421 14.91 3.94 -7.95
N ASN A 422 14.27 2.78 -7.95
CA ASN A 422 14.78 1.44 -8.28
C ASN A 422 13.98 0.80 -9.45
N GLY A 423 12.83 1.38 -9.86
CA GLY A 423 11.87 0.85 -10.86
C GLY A 423 10.58 1.65 -11.15
N ILE A 424 9.78 2.16 -10.18
CA ILE A 424 8.29 2.35 -10.35
C ILE A 424 7.76 2.76 -11.72
N SER A 425 6.79 1.97 -12.18
CA SER A 425 5.70 2.44 -13.03
C SER A 425 4.26 1.91 -12.78
N ASN A 426 3.90 1.31 -11.61
CA ASN A 426 2.52 0.86 -11.29
C ASN A 426 1.70 1.83 -10.43
N TYR A 427 2.05 3.11 -10.54
CA TYR A 427 1.03 4.13 -10.66
C TYR A 427 0.44 4.14 -12.07
N TYR A 428 -0.82 4.54 -12.23
CA TYR A 428 -1.25 5.24 -13.45
C TYR A 428 -1.00 6.74 -13.31
N ASP A 429 -0.93 7.47 -14.42
CA ASP A 429 -0.69 8.91 -14.39
C ASP A 429 -2.02 9.65 -14.62
N ASP A 430 -2.47 10.47 -13.68
CA ASP A 430 -3.56 11.38 -13.98
C ASP A 430 -3.07 12.48 -14.96
N GLN A 431 -3.98 13.01 -15.78
CA GLN A 431 -3.72 14.19 -16.62
C GLN A 431 -3.98 15.50 -15.86
N ILE A 432 -4.65 15.45 -14.71
CA ILE A 432 -5.01 16.58 -13.83
C ILE A 432 -4.61 16.22 -12.38
N ASN A 433 -4.69 17.17 -11.43
CA ASN A 433 -4.32 16.94 -10.02
C ASN A 433 -5.42 16.21 -9.19
N HIS A 434 -6.16 15.21 -9.71
CA HIS A 434 -7.31 14.63 -8.98
C HIS A 434 -6.97 13.45 -8.07
N HIS A 435 -5.69 13.29 -7.71
CA HIS A 435 -5.17 12.11 -7.02
C HIS A 435 -5.87 11.79 -5.69
N ILE A 436 -6.03 12.78 -4.80
CA ILE A 436 -6.69 12.56 -3.50
C ILE A 436 -8.19 12.29 -3.68
N PRO A 437 -8.97 13.06 -4.48
CA PRO A 437 -10.35 12.71 -4.81
C PRO A 437 -10.51 11.31 -5.44
N ASP A 438 -9.58 10.90 -6.31
CA ASP A 438 -9.61 9.58 -6.94
C ASP A 438 -9.35 8.46 -5.92
N VAL A 439 -8.49 8.68 -4.92
CA VAL A 439 -8.30 7.72 -3.83
C VAL A 439 -9.42 7.74 -2.80
N ALA A 440 -10.00 8.92 -2.49
CA ALA A 440 -11.20 9.04 -1.67
C ALA A 440 -12.38 8.25 -2.29
N ALA A 441 -12.46 8.23 -3.62
CA ALA A 441 -13.42 7.46 -4.40
C ALA A 441 -12.96 6.02 -4.74
N GLY A 442 -11.79 5.55 -4.26
CA GLY A 442 -11.28 4.20 -4.54
C GLY A 442 -10.99 3.91 -6.02
N LYS A 443 -10.84 4.93 -6.87
CA LYS A 443 -10.41 4.79 -8.28
C LYS A 443 -8.92 4.52 -8.41
N ALA A 444 -8.17 4.87 -7.37
CA ALA A 444 -6.82 4.45 -7.03
C ALA A 444 -6.78 4.11 -5.53
N ASP A 445 -5.81 3.32 -5.10
CA ASP A 445 -5.70 2.91 -3.68
C ASP A 445 -4.72 3.80 -2.94
N TYR A 446 -3.71 4.26 -3.68
CA TYR A 446 -2.88 5.35 -3.24
C TYR A 446 -2.58 6.38 -4.31
N THR A 447 -2.23 7.58 -3.87
CA THR A 447 -1.35 8.48 -4.62
C THR A 447 -0.02 8.65 -3.89
N ILE A 448 1.00 9.23 -4.51
CA ILE A 448 2.08 9.86 -3.75
C ILE A 448 1.95 11.36 -3.85
N ILE A 449 1.96 12.00 -2.69
CA ILE A 449 2.04 13.45 -2.56
C ILE A 449 3.00 13.83 -1.43
N TYR A 450 3.59 15.03 -1.52
CA TYR A 450 4.11 15.68 -0.33
C TYR A 450 2.93 16.22 0.51
N ASN A 451 3.14 16.41 1.82
CA ASN A 451 2.20 17.13 2.71
C ASN A 451 0.74 16.61 2.85
N ALA A 452 0.48 15.30 2.76
CA ALA A 452 -0.86 14.71 2.91
C ALA A 452 -1.70 15.23 4.09
N PHE A 453 -1.06 15.42 5.25
CA PHE A 453 -1.48 16.09 6.49
C PHE A 453 -2.48 17.22 6.27
N TYR A 454 -2.18 18.06 5.29
CA TYR A 454 -2.99 19.20 4.96
C TYR A 454 -4.08 18.82 3.97
N GLU A 455 -3.75 18.19 2.85
CA GLU A 455 -4.71 17.94 1.78
C GLU A 455 -5.81 16.92 2.14
N LEU A 456 -5.61 16.05 3.14
CA LEU A 456 -6.58 15.04 3.60
C LEU A 456 -7.71 15.53 4.51
N SER A 457 -7.59 16.70 5.16
CA SER A 457 -8.59 17.16 6.14
C SER A 457 -10.07 17.25 5.66
N PRO A 458 -10.41 17.36 4.37
CA PRO A 458 -11.79 17.26 3.86
C PRO A 458 -12.28 15.81 3.61
N TYR A 459 -11.41 14.81 3.72
CA TYR A 459 -11.66 13.41 3.36
C TYR A 459 -11.39 12.53 4.60
N PRO A 460 -12.32 12.43 5.57
CA PRO A 460 -12.08 11.77 6.85
C PRO A 460 -11.82 10.26 6.72
N ASP A 461 -12.22 9.65 5.61
CA ASP A 461 -12.03 8.23 5.29
C ASP A 461 -10.67 7.97 4.60
N LEU A 462 -9.87 9.01 4.38
CA LEU A 462 -8.47 8.90 3.98
C LEU A 462 -7.56 9.08 5.20
N GLU A 463 -6.57 8.19 5.28
CA GLU A 463 -5.44 8.30 6.19
C GLU A 463 -4.14 7.89 5.48
N VAL A 464 -3.37 7.00 6.10
CA VAL A 464 -1.92 7.17 6.28
C VAL A 464 -1.10 5.86 6.51
N LYS A 465 -0.30 5.37 5.53
CA LYS A 465 0.21 3.97 5.36
C LYS A 465 1.73 3.57 5.16
N LEU A 466 2.75 4.46 4.97
CA LEU A 466 4.17 4.25 4.48
C LEU A 466 5.26 5.53 4.63
N GLU A 467 7.54 5.79 5.08
CA GLU A 467 8.73 6.77 5.01
C GLU A 467 9.67 6.48 3.81
N LEU A 468 9.37 7.13 2.67
CA LEU A 468 10.09 7.02 1.39
C LEU A 468 11.31 7.94 1.30
N GLY A 469 11.42 8.91 2.20
CA GLY A 469 12.51 9.86 2.26
C GLY A 469 12.01 11.25 2.62
N GLN A 470 12.55 11.78 3.71
CA GLN A 470 12.49 13.20 4.02
C GLN A 470 12.98 14.04 2.83
N LEU A 471 12.23 15.11 2.57
CA LEU A 471 12.31 15.99 1.42
C LEU A 471 12.50 17.40 1.94
N ASP A 472 13.61 18.06 1.60
CA ASP A 472 13.62 19.53 1.61
C ASP A 472 12.82 20.02 0.39
N VAL A 473 11.57 20.41 0.63
CA VAL A 473 10.72 21.08 -0.37
C VAL A 473 11.46 22.34 -0.80
N SER A 474 11.82 22.44 -2.08
CA SER A 474 12.78 23.41 -2.59
C SER A 474 12.18 24.31 -3.68
N TRP A 475 12.68 25.54 -3.80
CA TRP A 475 12.50 26.35 -5.01
C TRP A 475 13.65 26.12 -5.99
N ALA A 476 13.45 26.43 -7.29
CA ALA A 476 14.46 26.18 -8.34
C ALA A 476 14.78 27.39 -9.21
N LEU A 477 16.06 27.63 -9.45
CA LEU A 477 16.56 28.66 -10.37
C LEU A 477 17.77 28.18 -11.18
N ARG A 478 18.11 28.91 -12.25
CA ARG A 478 19.18 28.50 -13.17
C ARG A 478 20.56 28.58 -12.49
N LYS A 479 21.48 27.72 -12.93
CA LYS A 479 22.84 27.66 -12.36
C LYS A 479 23.70 28.89 -12.60
N ASP A 480 23.30 29.73 -13.56
CA ASP A 480 23.95 30.98 -13.94
C ASP A 480 23.32 32.23 -13.25
N GLN A 481 22.49 32.05 -12.23
CA GLN A 481 21.89 33.13 -11.40
C GLN A 481 22.38 33.12 -9.92
N PRO A 482 23.71 33.12 -9.64
CA PRO A 482 24.24 32.85 -8.29
C PRO A 482 23.91 33.93 -7.23
N GLU A 483 23.77 35.20 -7.59
CA GLU A 483 23.40 36.23 -6.62
C GLU A 483 21.89 36.17 -6.26
N LEU A 484 21.02 35.77 -7.19
CA LEU A 484 19.58 35.54 -6.89
C LEU A 484 19.41 34.36 -5.92
N GLN A 485 20.17 33.27 -6.13
CA GLN A 485 20.18 32.10 -5.23
C GLN A 485 20.47 32.52 -3.78
N LYS A 486 21.51 33.33 -3.61
CA LYS A 486 22.06 33.75 -2.32
C LYS A 486 21.10 34.65 -1.52
N GLU A 487 20.26 35.46 -2.18
CA GLU A 487 19.19 36.20 -1.49
C GLU A 487 17.99 35.32 -1.13
N VAL A 488 17.63 34.32 -1.95
CA VAL A 488 16.61 33.31 -1.58
C VAL A 488 17.08 32.51 -0.35
N GLU A 489 18.32 32.02 -0.33
CA GLU A 489 18.90 31.26 0.80
C GLU A 489 18.85 32.05 2.12
N LYS A 490 19.23 33.34 2.08
CA LYS A 490 19.14 34.26 3.24
C LYS A 490 17.70 34.44 3.73
N PHE A 491 16.78 34.71 2.80
CA PHE A 491 15.36 34.92 3.12
C PHE A 491 14.78 33.70 3.84
N ILE A 492 15.11 32.49 3.37
CA ILE A 492 14.61 31.25 3.96
C ILE A 492 15.24 30.94 5.32
N SER A 493 16.56 31.09 5.52
CA SER A 493 17.16 30.90 6.86
C SER A 493 16.48 31.80 7.89
N ARG A 494 16.34 33.08 7.57
CA ARG A 494 15.65 34.06 8.41
C ARG A 494 14.18 33.70 8.64
N SER A 495 13.48 33.19 7.63
CA SER A 495 12.08 32.77 7.73
C SER A 495 11.87 31.50 8.57
N ARG A 496 12.86 30.61 8.61
CA ARG A 496 12.92 29.46 9.54
C ARG A 496 13.17 29.96 10.97
N GLU A 497 14.21 30.77 11.18
CA GLU A 497 14.58 31.35 12.49
C GLU A 497 13.47 32.19 13.13
N GLN A 498 12.75 33.00 12.34
CA GLN A 498 11.67 33.88 12.80
C GLN A 498 10.30 33.17 12.85
N GLY A 499 10.25 31.86 12.51
CA GLY A 499 9.03 31.05 12.58
C GLY A 499 7.96 31.39 11.53
N LEU A 500 8.27 32.24 10.54
CA LEU A 500 7.33 32.72 9.51
C LEU A 500 6.68 31.55 8.76
N ILE A 501 7.47 30.53 8.40
CA ILE A 501 6.99 29.31 7.73
C ILE A 501 5.92 28.60 8.59
N LYS A 502 6.16 28.47 9.91
CA LYS A 502 5.22 27.85 10.86
C LYS A 502 3.95 28.70 11.05
N ILE A 503 4.08 30.03 11.02
CA ILE A 503 2.94 30.97 11.12
C ILE A 503 2.06 30.89 9.86
N LEU A 504 2.66 30.93 8.66
CA LEU A 504 1.95 30.82 7.39
C LEU A 504 1.23 29.48 7.24
N LEU A 505 1.83 28.36 7.68
CA LEU A 505 1.15 27.06 7.72
C LEU A 505 -0.04 27.05 8.71
N LYS A 506 0.14 27.59 9.93
CA LYS A 506 -0.91 27.64 10.96
C LYS A 506 -2.12 28.50 10.55
N ALA A 507 -1.90 29.60 9.84
CA ALA A 507 -2.94 30.54 9.43
C ALA A 507 -3.95 29.97 8.39
N LEU A 508 -3.63 28.84 7.74
CA LEU A 508 -4.37 28.33 6.58
C LEU A 508 -5.30 27.14 6.85
N ARG A 509 -5.38 26.61 8.08
CA ARG A 509 -6.32 25.50 8.43
C ARG A 509 -6.99 25.55 9.81
N GLY A 510 -6.43 26.22 10.82
CA GLY A 510 -7.15 26.51 12.07
C GLY A 510 -7.27 25.39 13.11
N SER A 511 -6.71 24.20 12.87
CA SER A 511 -6.48 23.16 13.89
C SER A 511 -4.99 22.81 14.01
N THR A 512 -4.62 22.15 15.10
CA THR A 512 -3.24 21.80 15.48
C THR A 512 -3.25 20.56 16.39
N LEU A 513 -2.13 19.83 16.45
CA LEU A 513 -2.10 18.40 16.12
C LEU A 513 -2.41 18.26 14.61
N GLN A 514 -1.42 18.03 13.73
CA GLN A 514 -0.06 17.51 13.95
C GLN A 514 1.03 18.31 13.22
N THR A 515 2.28 17.91 13.43
CA THR A 515 3.33 18.11 12.41
C THR A 515 3.00 17.30 11.16
N PRO A 516 3.57 17.63 9.99
CA PRO A 516 3.58 16.70 8.87
C PRO A 516 4.14 15.35 9.30
N GLU A 517 5.29 15.37 9.98
CA GLU A 517 6.10 14.19 10.32
C GLU A 517 5.41 13.15 11.21
N ALA A 518 4.47 13.52 12.08
CA ALA A 518 3.78 12.53 12.92
C ALA A 518 2.84 11.62 12.13
N PHE A 519 2.12 12.21 11.17
CA PHE A 519 1.20 11.55 10.26
C PHE A 519 1.95 11.17 8.95
N LEU A 520 3.21 11.61 8.74
CA LEU A 520 4.18 10.87 7.90
C LEU A 520 4.54 9.54 8.58
N HIS A 521 4.94 9.53 9.85
CA HIS A 521 5.51 8.33 10.46
C HIS A 521 4.43 7.28 10.70
N SER A 522 3.32 7.73 11.26
CA SER A 522 2.09 6.95 11.35
C SER A 522 1.59 6.53 9.97
N TYR A 523 2.13 7.11 8.87
CA TYR A 523 2.01 6.53 7.53
C TYR A 523 2.54 5.09 7.67
N TYR A 524 3.83 4.80 7.87
CA TYR A 524 4.41 3.43 7.74
C TYR A 524 4.01 2.39 8.80
N GLU A 525 2.87 2.61 9.45
CA GLU A 525 2.30 1.87 10.55
C GLU A 525 0.83 1.45 10.31
N SER A 526 -0.13 2.34 9.94
CA SER A 526 -1.58 2.12 10.22
C SER A 526 -2.41 1.16 9.36
N PHE A 527 -1.72 0.42 8.51
CA PHE A 527 -2.31 -0.29 7.38
C PHE A 527 -2.75 -1.73 7.70
N GLN A 528 -2.04 -2.81 7.48
CA GLN A 528 -0.81 -3.09 6.75
C GLN A 528 -0.69 -4.64 6.76
N THR A 529 -0.72 -5.33 5.60
CA THR A 529 -0.70 -6.80 5.61
C THR A 529 0.64 -7.38 6.11
N GLY A 530 0.62 -8.20 7.17
CA GLY A 530 1.80 -8.89 7.72
C GLY A 530 2.32 -8.31 9.05
N GLN A 531 3.35 -8.89 9.65
CA GLN A 531 3.81 -8.50 11.00
C GLN A 531 4.91 -7.43 11.00
N LEU A 532 5.04 -6.70 12.10
CA LEU A 532 6.26 -5.93 12.42
C LEU A 532 7.40 -6.89 12.77
N PRO A 533 8.62 -6.72 12.23
CA PRO A 533 9.79 -7.42 12.73
C PRO A 533 9.97 -7.12 14.22
N TYR A 534 9.91 -8.16 15.06
CA TYR A 534 9.95 -8.03 16.51
C TYR A 534 11.06 -8.87 17.14
N VAL A 535 11.54 -8.41 18.28
CA VAL A 535 12.40 -9.18 19.18
C VAL A 535 11.72 -9.23 20.55
N ASN A 536 11.50 -10.45 21.04
CA ASN A 536 11.08 -10.68 22.41
C ASN A 536 12.32 -10.84 23.29
N TYR A 537 12.23 -10.41 24.55
CA TYR A 537 13.23 -10.66 25.58
C TYR A 537 12.52 -11.24 26.82
N GLY A 538 13.05 -12.34 27.34
CA GLY A 538 12.59 -13.00 28.57
C GLY A 538 13.73 -13.28 29.54
N ALA A 539 13.50 -14.22 30.47
CA ALA A 539 14.52 -14.63 31.43
C ALA A 539 15.81 -15.17 30.78
N ASP A 540 15.69 -15.91 29.67
CA ASP A 540 16.84 -16.48 28.94
C ASP A 540 17.73 -15.42 28.27
N ASP A 541 17.19 -14.23 27.98
CA ASP A 541 17.90 -13.09 27.39
C ASP A 541 18.56 -12.16 28.43
N GLY A 542 18.33 -12.42 29.72
CA GLY A 542 18.93 -11.68 30.83
C GLY A 542 17.99 -10.75 31.62
N LEU A 543 16.66 -10.82 31.41
CA LEU A 543 15.72 -10.16 32.33
C LEU A 543 15.67 -10.91 33.68
N PRO A 544 15.81 -10.23 34.84
CA PRO A 544 15.83 -10.88 36.15
C PRO A 544 14.43 -11.33 36.61
N GLN A 545 13.39 -10.73 36.05
CA GLN A 545 11.98 -11.08 36.21
C GLN A 545 11.20 -10.40 35.07
N GLU A 546 10.03 -10.96 34.72
CA GLU A 546 9.36 -10.65 33.47
C GLU A 546 8.21 -9.63 33.56
N ASP A 547 7.85 -9.09 34.72
CA ASP A 547 6.94 -7.93 34.80
C ASP A 547 7.74 -6.65 34.60
N VAL A 548 7.48 -5.90 33.51
CA VAL A 548 8.20 -4.65 33.19
C VAL A 548 7.27 -3.44 33.35
N PHE A 549 7.47 -2.66 34.43
CA PHE A 549 6.58 -1.56 34.84
C PHE A 549 7.00 -0.16 34.38
N SER A 550 8.22 0.01 33.89
CA SER A 550 8.69 1.29 33.34
C SER A 550 9.81 1.05 32.35
N ILE A 551 9.86 1.86 31.29
CA ILE A 551 10.88 1.82 30.24
C ILE A 551 11.36 3.26 30.02
N HIS A 552 12.67 3.50 30.13
CA HIS A 552 13.27 4.82 29.95
C HIS A 552 14.53 4.77 29.09
N GLN A 553 14.66 5.65 28.09
CA GLN A 553 15.91 5.80 27.34
C GLN A 553 16.70 7.00 27.87
N ASP A 554 17.86 6.76 28.48
CA ASP A 554 18.72 7.84 28.97
C ASP A 554 19.38 8.62 27.81
N ARG A 555 19.98 9.78 28.12
CA ARG A 555 20.65 10.66 27.16
C ARG A 555 21.89 10.08 26.48
N LYS A 556 22.47 8.98 26.99
CA LYS A 556 23.56 8.25 26.31
C LYS A 556 23.01 7.24 25.30
N GLY A 557 21.71 6.93 25.37
CA GLY A 557 21.01 5.99 24.49
C GLY A 557 20.74 4.62 25.13
N TYR A 558 21.21 4.38 26.37
CA TYR A 558 20.87 3.13 27.06
C TYR A 558 19.39 3.10 27.41
N LEU A 559 18.80 1.92 27.33
CA LEU A 559 17.46 1.66 27.80
C LEU A 559 17.50 1.12 29.23
N TRP A 560 16.51 1.48 30.01
CA TRP A 560 16.35 1.11 31.41
C TRP A 560 14.96 0.53 31.63
N PHE A 561 14.88 -0.69 32.18
CA PHE A 561 13.63 -1.41 32.41
C PHE A 561 13.42 -1.61 33.92
N GLY A 562 12.29 -1.16 34.47
CA GLY A 562 11.91 -1.38 35.86
C GLY A 562 11.14 -2.70 36.03
N THR A 563 11.62 -3.60 36.89
CA THR A 563 11.00 -4.92 37.14
C THR A 563 10.69 -5.16 38.61
N ASN A 564 10.05 -6.29 38.96
CA ASN A 564 9.91 -6.71 40.36
C ASN A 564 11.24 -7.14 41.04
N SER A 565 12.31 -7.37 40.27
CA SER A 565 13.61 -7.88 40.74
C SER A 565 14.79 -6.92 40.53
N GLY A 566 14.50 -5.64 40.29
CA GLY A 566 15.47 -4.57 40.09
C GLY A 566 15.25 -3.78 38.80
N ALA A 567 16.11 -2.80 38.56
CA ALA A 567 16.23 -2.13 37.27
C ALA A 567 17.22 -2.89 36.36
N VAL A 568 16.99 -2.87 35.06
CA VAL A 568 17.88 -3.47 34.05
C VAL A 568 18.34 -2.40 33.08
N ARG A 569 19.64 -2.20 32.90
CA ARG A 569 20.19 -1.38 31.80
C ARG A 569 20.52 -2.26 30.61
N TYR A 570 20.08 -1.86 29.41
CA TYR A 570 20.35 -2.54 28.15
C TYR A 570 21.10 -1.63 27.16
N ASN A 571 22.08 -2.19 26.45
CA ASN A 571 22.95 -1.48 25.49
C ASN A 571 22.77 -1.94 24.02
N GLY A 572 21.71 -2.70 23.72
CA GLY A 572 21.52 -3.34 22.40
C GLY A 572 22.19 -4.71 22.24
N ARG A 573 22.93 -5.20 23.25
CA ARG A 573 23.61 -6.52 23.26
C ARG A 573 23.61 -7.22 24.61
N GLU A 574 23.75 -6.47 25.70
CA GLU A 574 23.96 -6.97 27.07
C GLU A 574 22.96 -6.30 28.02
N MET A 575 22.42 -7.07 28.95
CA MET A 575 21.59 -6.60 30.06
C MET A 575 22.39 -6.59 31.37
N VAL A 576 22.28 -5.51 32.13
CA VAL A 576 22.95 -5.34 33.43
C VAL A 576 21.91 -4.99 34.49
N VAL A 577 21.72 -5.87 35.47
CA VAL A 577 20.75 -5.73 36.56
C VAL A 577 21.33 -4.84 37.68
N PHE A 578 20.45 -4.07 38.32
CA PHE A 578 20.68 -3.29 39.54
C PHE A 578 19.51 -3.51 40.51
N ASN A 579 19.75 -4.19 41.63
CA ASN A 579 18.75 -4.56 42.63
C ASN A 579 19.07 -3.96 44.04
N HIS A 580 18.39 -4.44 45.08
CA HIS A 580 18.63 -4.02 46.48
C HIS A 580 20.06 -4.31 46.97
N ASP A 581 20.62 -5.49 46.66
CA ASP A 581 22.00 -5.86 47.00
C ASP A 581 23.04 -4.94 46.32
N GLN A 582 22.61 -4.23 45.27
CA GLN A 582 23.40 -3.27 44.49
C GLN A 582 23.06 -1.80 44.82
N GLY A 583 22.23 -1.55 45.84
CA GLY A 583 22.02 -0.23 46.44
C GLY A 583 20.64 0.41 46.24
N LEU A 584 19.68 -0.24 45.57
CA LEU A 584 18.30 0.28 45.51
C LEU A 584 17.57 0.13 46.86
N PRO A 585 16.70 1.07 47.28
CA PRO A 585 15.92 0.94 48.51
C PRO A 585 14.78 -0.11 48.41
N GLY A 586 14.50 -0.63 47.21
CA GLY A 586 13.57 -1.73 46.98
C GLY A 586 13.78 -2.41 45.63
N ASN A 587 13.42 -3.70 45.53
CA ASN A 587 13.58 -4.48 44.30
C ASN A 587 12.50 -4.20 43.24
N SER A 588 11.25 -3.89 43.64
CA SER A 588 10.19 -3.55 42.68
C SER A 588 10.32 -2.09 42.28
N VAL A 589 10.81 -1.87 41.06
CA VAL A 589 11.01 -0.55 40.45
C VAL A 589 9.74 -0.18 39.68
N ARG A 590 9.13 0.95 40.04
CA ARG A 590 7.83 1.42 39.55
C ARG A 590 7.96 2.43 38.41
N ASP A 591 8.91 3.36 38.50
CA ASP A 591 9.19 4.34 37.43
C ASP A 591 10.67 4.76 37.40
N ILE A 592 11.15 5.18 36.23
CA ILE A 592 12.54 5.57 35.96
C ILE A 592 12.55 6.84 35.11
N ARG A 593 13.22 7.91 35.56
CA ARG A 593 13.35 9.17 34.78
C ARG A 593 14.72 9.81 34.90
N GLN A 594 15.17 10.52 33.85
CA GLN A 594 16.38 11.33 33.87
C GLN A 594 16.08 12.83 33.99
N ASP A 595 16.80 13.52 34.87
CA ASP A 595 16.67 14.98 35.08
C ASP A 595 17.46 15.82 34.06
N SER A 596 17.31 17.14 34.11
CA SER A 596 17.93 18.05 33.16
C SER A 596 19.47 18.07 33.22
N SER A 597 20.09 17.59 34.31
CA SER A 597 21.54 17.42 34.47
C SER A 597 22.06 16.07 33.96
N GLY A 598 21.17 15.08 33.78
CA GLY A 598 21.53 13.69 33.47
C GLY A 598 21.49 12.75 34.67
N LEU A 599 21.05 13.21 35.85
CA LEU A 599 20.86 12.37 37.03
C LEU A 599 19.63 11.48 36.85
N MET A 600 19.78 10.18 37.00
CA MET A 600 18.70 9.20 36.91
C MET A 600 18.01 9.01 38.27
N TYR A 601 16.69 8.90 38.27
CA TYR A 601 15.84 8.69 39.44
C TYR A 601 15.01 7.42 39.25
N PHE A 602 14.89 6.64 40.33
CA PHE A 602 14.16 5.36 40.35
C PHE A 602 13.14 5.39 41.49
N ALA A 603 11.85 5.35 41.15
CA ALA A 603 10.79 5.09 42.11
C ALA A 603 10.70 3.59 42.40
N THR A 604 10.68 3.21 43.67
CA THR A 604 10.58 1.82 44.10
C THR A 604 9.56 1.66 45.21
N THR A 605 9.15 0.41 45.48
CA THR A 605 8.26 0.10 46.61
C THR A 605 8.90 0.29 48.00
N GLY A 606 10.22 0.52 48.06
CA GLY A 606 10.93 0.81 49.31
C GLY A 606 11.44 2.25 49.46
N GLY A 607 11.36 3.08 48.41
CA GLY A 607 11.90 4.44 48.42
C GLY A 607 12.26 5.01 47.04
N ILE A 608 12.95 6.15 47.02
CA ILE A 608 13.53 6.76 45.82
C ILE A 608 15.06 6.57 45.82
N ALA A 609 15.61 6.10 44.70
CA ALA A 609 17.06 6.13 44.45
C ALA A 609 17.45 7.17 43.40
N LYS A 610 18.65 7.73 43.57
CA LYS A 610 19.41 8.49 42.57
C LYS A 610 20.52 7.60 42.02
N PHE A 611 20.84 7.72 40.73
CA PHE A 611 21.91 6.94 40.09
C PHE A 611 22.84 7.85 39.26
N PHE A 612 24.12 7.82 39.61
CA PHE A 612 25.16 8.68 39.06
C PHE A 612 26.11 7.90 38.13
N GLY A 613 26.47 8.53 37.01
CA GLY A 613 27.43 7.98 36.06
C GLY A 613 26.89 6.71 35.41
N ASP A 614 27.56 5.58 35.67
CA ASP A 614 27.27 4.29 35.03
C ASP A 614 27.06 3.12 36.01
N THR A 615 27.20 3.34 37.32
CA THR A 615 27.13 2.28 38.36
C THR A 615 26.73 2.73 39.78
N THR A 616 26.70 4.03 40.10
CA THR A 616 26.70 4.49 41.51
C THR A 616 25.29 4.85 41.97
N VAL A 617 24.79 4.20 43.04
CA VAL A 617 23.45 4.42 43.62
C VAL A 617 23.54 5.22 44.92
N GLU A 618 22.60 6.15 45.12
CA GLU A 618 22.36 6.87 46.38
C GLU A 618 20.87 6.77 46.74
N ILE A 619 20.55 6.51 48.00
CA ILE A 619 19.15 6.48 48.48
C ILE A 619 18.74 7.90 48.87
N LEU A 620 17.72 8.45 48.19
CA LEU A 620 17.17 9.78 48.48
C LEU A 620 16.10 9.72 49.57
N MET A 621 15.27 8.68 49.54
CA MET A 621 14.21 8.41 50.52
C MET A 621 14.06 6.90 50.69
N GLU A 622 13.69 6.46 51.89
CA GLU A 622 13.52 5.04 52.26
C GLU A 622 12.27 4.87 53.15
N GLY A 623 11.66 3.69 53.12
CA GLY A 623 10.56 3.30 54.01
C GLY A 623 9.15 3.69 53.52
N THR A 624 9.03 4.33 52.36
CA THR A 624 7.75 4.68 51.71
C THR A 624 7.77 4.20 50.25
N SER A 625 6.65 3.65 49.78
CA SER A 625 6.49 3.21 48.38
C SER A 625 6.14 4.40 47.49
N PHE A 626 6.82 4.50 46.34
CA PHE A 626 6.58 5.53 45.31
C PHE A 626 6.20 4.90 43.98
N ASN A 627 5.32 5.55 43.23
CA ASN A 627 4.77 5.05 41.97
C ASN A 627 5.36 5.74 40.73
N GLU A 628 5.44 7.07 40.74
CA GLU A 628 5.82 7.91 39.59
C GLU A 628 6.96 8.86 39.98
N VAL A 629 7.81 9.19 39.01
CA VAL A 629 8.68 10.37 39.07
C VAL A 629 8.25 11.33 37.95
N PHE A 630 7.93 12.58 38.28
CA PHE A 630 7.68 13.63 37.29
C PHE A 630 8.71 14.74 37.44
N ILE A 631 9.31 15.20 36.34
CA ILE A 631 10.38 16.21 36.35
C ILE A 631 9.92 17.41 35.51
N ASP A 632 9.80 18.57 36.16
CA ASP A 632 9.16 19.74 35.55
C ASP A 632 10.12 20.65 34.77
N SER A 633 9.56 21.64 34.08
CA SER A 633 10.30 22.64 33.28
C SER A 633 11.37 23.43 34.06
N ARG A 634 11.33 23.39 35.39
CA ARG A 634 12.25 24.06 36.32
C ARG A 634 13.23 23.08 36.97
N ASN A 635 13.28 21.83 36.48
CA ASN A 635 14.08 20.70 36.98
C ASN A 635 13.84 20.35 38.47
N ARG A 636 12.64 20.65 38.98
CA ARG A 636 12.17 20.12 40.27
C ARG A 636 11.61 18.72 40.04
N LYS A 637 11.74 17.83 41.02
CA LYS A 637 11.28 16.44 40.93
C LYS A 637 10.10 16.25 41.86
N TRP A 638 9.01 15.77 41.28
CA TRP A 638 7.77 15.43 41.94
C TRP A 638 7.71 13.91 42.06
N PHE A 639 7.43 13.39 43.25
CA PHE A 639 7.30 11.95 43.48
C PHE A 639 5.91 11.66 44.06
N THR A 640 5.19 10.70 43.47
CA THR A 640 3.89 10.24 44.02
C THR A 640 4.13 9.09 44.99
N GLY A 641 3.96 9.37 46.28
CA GLY A 641 4.03 8.39 47.36
C GLY A 641 2.65 7.81 47.69
N VAL A 642 2.61 6.73 48.46
CA VAL A 642 1.36 6.13 48.96
C VAL A 642 0.62 7.02 49.99
N ASP A 643 1.27 8.03 50.53
CA ASP A 643 0.74 8.97 51.53
C ASP A 643 0.59 10.42 51.03
N GLY A 644 1.12 10.76 49.85
CA GLY A 644 0.98 12.08 49.24
C GLY A 644 2.04 12.43 48.18
N LEU A 645 2.08 13.72 47.83
CA LEU A 645 3.01 14.31 46.87
C LEU A 645 4.28 14.80 47.57
N TYR A 646 5.43 14.47 47.01
CA TYR A 646 6.74 14.93 47.46
C TYR A 646 7.39 15.81 46.39
N LEU A 647 8.20 16.78 46.81
CA LEU A 647 8.92 17.72 45.95
C LEU A 647 10.39 17.79 46.36
N GLU A 648 11.31 17.38 45.48
CA GLU A 648 12.70 17.82 45.53
C GLU A 648 12.85 19.11 44.71
N ASP A 649 13.28 20.19 45.36
CA ASP A 649 13.55 21.45 44.67
C ASP A 649 14.96 21.50 44.02
N VAL A 650 15.27 22.62 43.38
CA VAL A 650 16.51 22.81 42.61
C VAL A 650 17.77 22.83 43.51
N ALA A 651 17.62 22.99 44.83
CA ALA A 651 18.72 22.87 45.80
C ALA A 651 18.89 21.44 46.35
N GLY A 652 18.00 20.51 45.98
CA GLY A 652 18.00 19.12 46.46
C GLY A 652 17.28 18.92 47.80
N GLU A 653 16.54 19.90 48.29
CA GLU A 653 15.77 19.75 49.54
C GLU A 653 14.41 19.09 49.23
N VAL A 654 14.18 17.91 49.83
CA VAL A 654 12.93 17.15 49.67
C VAL A 654 11.88 17.55 50.69
N LYS A 655 10.68 17.91 50.23
CA LYS A 655 9.56 18.37 51.04
C LYS A 655 8.32 17.48 50.79
N HIS A 656 7.70 16.96 51.86
CA HIS A 656 6.39 16.31 51.75
C HIS A 656 5.31 17.41 51.66
N MET A 657 4.70 17.55 50.48
CA MET A 657 3.80 18.65 50.17
C MET A 657 2.49 18.55 50.95
N ASN A 658 1.90 17.37 51.15
CA ASN A 658 0.64 17.21 51.91
C ASN A 658 0.79 17.57 53.40
N GLN A 659 2.00 17.53 53.98
CA GLN A 659 2.23 18.07 55.33
C GLN A 659 2.18 19.60 55.37
N THR A 660 2.60 20.25 54.28
CA THR A 660 2.57 21.72 54.12
C THR A 660 1.19 22.22 53.69
N TYR A 661 0.50 21.44 52.85
CA TYR A 661 -0.80 21.72 52.26
C TYR A 661 -1.75 20.51 52.46
N PRO A 662 -2.37 20.35 53.66
CA PRO A 662 -3.22 19.17 53.98
C PRO A 662 -4.50 19.00 53.15
N ILE A 663 -4.75 19.90 52.20
CA ILE A 663 -5.83 19.81 51.19
C ILE A 663 -5.37 19.09 49.91
N LEU A 664 -4.08 18.77 49.77
CA LEU A 664 -3.58 17.95 48.66
C LEU A 664 -4.17 16.51 48.73
N PRO A 665 -4.58 15.95 47.58
CA PRO A 665 -4.98 14.55 47.50
C PRO A 665 -3.80 13.62 47.84
N GLN A 666 -4.08 12.50 48.51
CA GLN A 666 -3.05 11.52 48.87
C GLN A 666 -2.79 10.51 47.76
N VAL A 667 -3.85 10.02 47.09
CA VAL A 667 -3.75 9.09 45.97
C VAL A 667 -3.71 9.89 44.67
N ILE A 668 -2.54 9.96 44.06
CA ILE A 668 -2.28 10.61 42.78
C ILE A 668 -1.82 9.53 41.80
N TYR A 669 -2.43 9.50 40.61
CA TYR A 669 -2.15 8.51 39.57
C TYR A 669 -1.13 9.02 38.53
N HIS A 670 -1.15 10.32 38.22
CA HIS A 670 -0.28 10.94 37.22
C HIS A 670 -0.09 12.44 37.48
N VAL A 671 1.07 13.00 37.12
CA VAL A 671 1.40 14.42 37.28
C VAL A 671 1.78 15.04 35.93
N THR A 672 1.34 16.27 35.66
CA THR A 672 1.77 17.03 34.47
C THR A 672 1.86 18.55 34.75
N GLU A 673 2.41 19.32 33.81
CA GLU A 673 2.71 20.76 33.99
C GLU A 673 2.25 21.60 32.79
N ASP A 674 1.52 22.68 33.05
CA ASP A 674 1.42 23.80 32.11
C ASP A 674 2.77 24.52 32.08
N ARG A 675 3.62 24.16 31.10
CA ARG A 675 4.99 24.69 30.94
C ARG A 675 5.04 26.22 30.76
N GLN A 676 3.94 26.89 30.39
CA GLN A 676 3.92 28.34 30.23
C GLN A 676 3.81 29.06 31.58
N SER A 677 3.05 28.48 32.53
CA SER A 677 2.84 29.07 33.86
C SER A 677 3.66 28.40 34.99
N GLY A 678 4.01 27.12 34.80
CA GLY A 678 4.55 26.22 35.83
C GLY A 678 3.53 25.84 36.90
N LEU A 679 2.25 25.79 36.53
CA LEU A 679 1.17 25.19 37.31
C LEU A 679 1.17 23.68 37.12
N ILE A 680 1.01 22.95 38.21
CA ILE A 680 1.00 21.48 38.23
C ILE A 680 -0.45 20.98 38.18
N PHE A 681 -0.69 19.96 37.36
CA PHE A 681 -1.98 19.28 37.24
C PHE A 681 -1.85 17.84 37.74
N LEU A 682 -2.80 17.40 38.55
CA LEU A 682 -2.79 16.11 39.24
C LEU A 682 -4.01 15.28 38.81
N ALA A 683 -3.76 14.06 38.33
CA ALA A 683 -4.77 13.04 38.05
C ALA A 683 -4.98 12.20 39.33
N THR A 684 -6.21 12.08 39.82
CA THR A 684 -6.47 11.47 41.14
C THR A 684 -7.81 10.74 41.20
N VAL A 685 -7.94 9.85 42.20
CA VAL A 685 -9.19 9.15 42.57
C VAL A 685 -10.31 10.09 43.04
N MET A 686 -10.01 11.38 43.26
CA MET A 686 -10.98 12.44 43.56
C MET A 686 -11.09 13.46 42.41
N GLY A 687 -10.63 13.09 41.22
CA GLY A 687 -10.65 13.90 40.01
C GLY A 687 -9.46 14.84 39.85
N ILE A 688 -9.65 15.91 39.08
CA ILE A 688 -8.54 16.70 38.53
C ILE A 688 -8.29 17.92 39.43
N TYR A 689 -7.04 18.12 39.84
CA TYR A 689 -6.61 19.26 40.64
C TYR A 689 -5.52 20.06 39.92
N MET A 690 -5.59 21.39 40.02
CA MET A 690 -4.54 22.32 39.63
C MET A 690 -3.92 22.93 40.89
N PHE A 691 -2.60 22.89 40.97
CA PHE A 691 -1.80 23.38 42.08
C PHE A 691 -0.81 24.45 41.61
N ASP A 692 -0.79 25.60 42.30
CA ASP A 692 0.22 26.63 42.14
C ASP A 692 1.33 26.44 43.17
N PRO A 693 2.52 25.97 42.77
CA PRO A 693 3.62 25.69 43.69
C PRO A 693 4.41 26.94 44.12
N GLN A 694 4.04 28.14 43.66
CA GLN A 694 4.59 29.42 44.17
C GLN A 694 3.66 30.04 45.21
N GLN A 695 2.34 29.99 44.98
CA GLN A 695 1.33 30.57 45.87
C GLN A 695 0.82 29.58 46.94
N GLY A 696 1.04 28.28 46.75
CA GLY A 696 0.38 27.23 47.55
C GLY A 696 -1.13 27.12 47.30
N ALA A 697 -1.62 27.77 46.24
CA ALA A 697 -3.04 27.82 45.90
C ALA A 697 -3.46 26.54 45.15
N MET A 698 -4.70 26.13 45.33
CA MET A 698 -5.22 24.90 44.73
C MET A 698 -6.66 25.09 44.26
N THR A 699 -6.97 24.54 43.10
CA THR A 699 -8.32 24.51 42.52
C THR A 699 -8.63 23.08 42.08
N ARG A 700 -9.74 22.50 42.56
CA ARG A 700 -10.32 21.29 41.97
C ARG A 700 -11.04 21.70 40.68
N LEU A 701 -10.68 21.06 39.57
CA LEU A 701 -11.18 21.37 38.22
C LEU A 701 -12.25 20.40 37.76
N SER A 702 -12.23 19.15 38.25
CA SER A 702 -13.25 18.12 38.02
C SER A 702 -13.36 17.21 39.24
N ASP A 703 -14.52 16.61 39.44
CA ASP A 703 -14.76 15.59 40.45
C ASP A 703 -14.78 14.14 39.92
N THR A 704 -14.78 13.94 38.60
CA THR A 704 -14.63 12.63 37.93
C THR A 704 -13.22 12.06 38.09
N ASP A 705 -13.09 10.83 38.62
CA ASP A 705 -11.83 10.07 38.75
C ASP A 705 -11.02 10.06 37.45
N CYS A 706 -9.73 10.38 37.54
CA CYS A 706 -8.85 10.62 36.40
C CYS A 706 -7.50 9.91 36.56
N TYR A 707 -7.17 9.02 35.62
CA TYR A 707 -6.01 8.14 35.65
C TYR A 707 -4.74 8.75 35.04
N SER A 708 -4.87 9.50 33.94
CA SER A 708 -3.75 10.10 33.22
C SER A 708 -4.12 11.46 32.62
N LEU A 709 -3.14 12.38 32.61
CA LEU A 709 -3.29 13.75 32.13
C LEU A 709 -2.09 14.14 31.26
N TYR A 710 -2.36 14.59 30.03
CA TYR A 710 -1.33 15.03 29.10
C TYR A 710 -1.70 16.39 28.48
N ILE A 711 -0.77 17.34 28.49
CA ILE A 711 -0.93 18.66 27.84
C ILE A 711 -0.09 18.66 26.56
N ASP A 712 -0.75 18.83 25.41
CA ASP A 712 -0.08 18.81 24.11
C ASP A 712 0.52 20.18 23.72
N ALA A 713 1.24 20.20 22.59
CA ALA A 713 1.98 21.36 22.09
C ALA A 713 1.10 22.56 21.65
N ASN A 714 -0.22 22.46 21.82
CA ASN A 714 -1.21 23.43 21.36
C ASN A 714 -2.08 23.97 22.51
N ASP A 715 -1.66 23.72 23.75
CA ASP A 715 -2.40 24.03 24.98
C ASP A 715 -3.78 23.35 25.04
N SER A 716 -3.89 22.13 24.50
CA SER A 716 -5.02 21.23 24.74
C SER A 716 -4.62 20.16 25.77
N ILE A 717 -5.54 19.84 26.68
CA ILE A 717 -5.34 18.85 27.74
C ILE A 717 -6.22 17.62 27.49
N TRP A 718 -5.55 16.48 27.44
CA TRP A 718 -6.10 15.14 27.30
C TRP A 718 -6.23 14.50 28.67
N MET A 719 -7.37 13.87 28.93
CA MET A 719 -7.77 13.44 30.27
C MET A 719 -8.39 12.04 30.18
N SER A 720 -7.67 11.02 30.67
CA SER A 720 -8.20 9.67 30.87
C SER A 720 -8.99 9.62 32.17
N THR A 721 -10.28 9.28 32.12
CA THR A 721 -11.19 9.28 33.27
C THR A 721 -12.04 8.02 33.33
N VAL A 722 -12.66 7.75 34.47
CA VAL A 722 -13.65 6.66 34.63
C VAL A 722 -14.90 6.82 33.75
N GLU A 723 -15.15 8.02 33.23
CA GLU A 723 -16.22 8.34 32.27
C GLU A 723 -15.74 8.35 30.80
N GLY A 724 -14.46 8.05 30.56
CA GLY A 724 -13.83 7.97 29.25
C GLY A 724 -12.67 8.95 29.03
N LEU A 725 -12.22 9.03 27.78
CA LEU A 725 -11.20 9.95 27.31
C LEU A 725 -11.84 11.28 26.91
N PHE A 726 -11.33 12.38 27.47
CA PHE A 726 -11.79 13.73 27.18
C PHE A 726 -10.65 14.62 26.70
N ILE A 727 -10.97 15.57 25.80
CA ILE A 727 -10.08 16.66 25.40
C ILE A 727 -10.76 18.02 25.63
N THR A 728 -10.00 19.01 26.07
CA THR A 728 -10.42 20.42 26.07
C THR A 728 -9.21 21.34 25.95
N HIS A 729 -9.45 22.63 25.70
CA HIS A 729 -8.38 23.63 25.70
C HIS A 729 -8.02 24.00 27.15
N LEU A 730 -6.73 24.04 27.49
CA LEU A 730 -6.21 24.31 28.83
C LEU A 730 -6.75 25.62 29.43
N LYS A 731 -6.90 26.66 28.60
CA LYS A 731 -7.48 27.95 28.98
C LYS A 731 -8.95 27.84 29.44
N ASP A 732 -9.71 26.90 28.87
CA ASP A 732 -11.15 26.77 29.11
C ASP A 732 -11.38 25.91 30.36
N LEU A 733 -10.59 24.85 30.53
CA LEU A 733 -10.52 24.08 31.80
C LEU A 733 -10.15 24.98 32.99
N ARG A 734 -9.19 25.91 32.82
CA ARG A 734 -8.76 26.86 33.87
C ARG A 734 -9.82 27.92 34.22
N ASN A 735 -10.82 28.13 33.37
CA ASN A 735 -11.88 29.13 33.57
C ASN A 735 -13.23 28.52 33.99
N ALA A 736 -13.47 27.24 33.70
CA ALA A 736 -14.63 26.51 34.19
C ALA A 736 -14.63 26.42 35.73
N ARG A 737 -15.82 26.54 36.33
CA ARG A 737 -16.04 26.27 37.78
C ARG A 737 -16.92 25.04 38.02
N ASP A 738 -17.67 24.64 37.01
CA ASP A 738 -18.45 23.41 36.91
C ASP A 738 -18.26 22.93 35.45
N VAL A 739 -18.03 21.64 35.22
CA VAL A 739 -17.61 21.11 33.91
C VAL A 739 -18.81 20.76 33.03
N PRO A 740 -18.91 21.37 31.83
CA PRO A 740 -19.28 20.59 30.63
C PRO A 740 -18.57 21.09 29.35
N VAL A 741 -17.29 21.48 29.43
CA VAL A 741 -16.52 22.10 28.31
C VAL A 741 -15.48 21.14 27.70
N ALA A 742 -15.59 19.83 27.93
CA ALA A 742 -14.68 18.83 27.39
C ALA A 742 -15.40 17.87 26.44
N GLN A 743 -14.78 17.60 25.29
CA GLN A 743 -15.29 16.66 24.29
C GLN A 743 -14.86 15.24 24.65
N ASN A 744 -15.82 14.33 24.86
CA ASN A 744 -15.52 12.90 24.96
C ASN A 744 -15.11 12.34 23.59
N LEU A 745 -14.08 11.50 23.55
CA LEU A 745 -13.50 10.97 22.32
C LEU A 745 -13.71 9.46 22.10
N ASN A 746 -14.20 8.68 23.08
CA ASN A 746 -14.31 7.22 22.95
C ASN A 746 -15.08 6.78 21.71
N GLN A 747 -16.26 7.36 21.47
CA GLN A 747 -17.10 7.03 20.32
C GLN A 747 -16.48 7.45 18.97
N ARG A 748 -15.60 8.47 18.97
CA ARG A 748 -15.01 9.08 17.76
C ARG A 748 -13.69 8.44 17.34
N LEU A 749 -12.94 7.91 18.31
CA LEU A 749 -11.69 7.17 18.11
C LEU A 749 -11.90 5.64 18.13
N HIS A 750 -13.15 5.18 18.22
CA HIS A 750 -13.52 3.77 18.48
C HIS A 750 -12.77 3.12 19.67
N CYS A 751 -12.33 3.95 20.63
CA CYS A 751 -11.63 3.51 21.82
C CYS A 751 -12.65 2.91 22.81
N PRO A 752 -12.46 1.66 23.28
CA PRO A 752 -13.32 1.05 24.28
C PRO A 752 -13.34 1.87 25.58
N ALA A 753 -14.29 1.57 26.46
CA ALA A 753 -14.33 2.13 27.82
C ALA A 753 -13.29 1.50 28.77
N ASP A 754 -12.18 0.99 28.20
CA ASP A 754 -11.04 0.48 28.96
C ASP A 754 -10.27 1.64 29.58
N ILE A 755 -9.62 1.38 30.71
CA ILE A 755 -8.78 2.37 31.37
C ILE A 755 -7.53 2.60 30.52
N ILE A 756 -7.42 3.81 29.95
CA ILE A 756 -6.18 4.31 29.36
C ILE A 756 -5.26 4.65 30.53
N SER A 757 -4.22 3.84 30.72
CA SER A 757 -3.28 3.93 31.83
C SER A 757 -2.22 5.02 31.62
N GLU A 758 -1.81 5.25 30.38
CA GLU A 758 -0.84 6.29 30.01
C GLU A 758 -1.29 7.03 28.74
N ILE A 759 -1.14 8.36 28.75
CA ILE A 759 -1.26 9.22 27.56
C ILE A 759 0.10 9.88 27.33
N THR A 760 0.75 9.57 26.21
CA THR A 760 2.12 10.00 25.90
C THR A 760 2.28 10.46 24.46
N THR A 761 3.49 10.84 24.04
CA THR A 761 3.78 11.35 22.68
C THR A 761 5.17 10.93 22.19
N ASN A 762 5.36 10.96 20.87
CA ASN A 762 6.68 10.84 20.23
C ASN A 762 7.25 12.22 19.86
N ASN A 763 8.47 12.24 19.31
CA ASN A 763 9.15 13.50 18.91
C ASN A 763 8.36 14.33 17.89
N TYR A 764 7.48 13.69 17.12
CA TYR A 764 6.69 14.32 16.06
C TYR A 764 5.36 14.89 16.57
N GLY A 765 4.87 14.46 17.74
CA GLY A 765 3.65 14.95 18.35
C GLY A 765 2.36 14.21 17.99
N SER A 766 2.41 12.92 17.62
CA SER A 766 1.20 12.08 17.69
C SER A 766 0.92 11.71 19.15
N ILE A 767 -0.35 11.57 19.51
CA ILE A 767 -0.75 11.14 20.85
C ILE A 767 -0.82 9.62 20.88
N TRP A 768 -0.36 9.00 21.97
CA TRP A 768 -0.39 7.56 22.16
C TRP A 768 -1.15 7.24 23.45
N LEU A 769 -2.21 6.44 23.32
CA LEU A 769 -3.05 5.99 24.43
C LEU A 769 -2.73 4.51 24.69
N VAL A 770 -2.29 4.19 25.91
CA VAL A 770 -1.94 2.82 26.30
C VAL A 770 -3.07 2.23 27.14
N THR A 771 -3.55 1.04 26.82
CA THR A 771 -4.46 0.25 27.66
C THR A 771 -3.77 -1.02 28.16
N ASP A 772 -4.47 -1.82 28.97
CA ASP A 772 -4.00 -3.12 29.45
C ASP A 772 -3.66 -4.13 28.33
N SER A 773 -4.14 -3.95 27.09
CA SER A 773 -4.02 -4.96 26.02
C SER A 773 -3.77 -4.42 24.61
N LYS A 774 -3.95 -3.11 24.40
CA LYS A 774 -3.80 -2.44 23.11
C LYS A 774 -3.11 -1.09 23.27
N ILE A 775 -2.48 -0.63 22.20
CA ILE A 775 -1.94 0.73 22.10
C ILE A 775 -2.62 1.42 20.92
N TYR A 776 -3.07 2.65 21.14
CA TYR A 776 -3.79 3.48 20.16
C TYR A 776 -2.97 4.73 19.82
N GLN A 777 -2.42 4.78 18.61
CA GLN A 777 -1.71 5.96 18.10
C GLN A 777 -2.73 6.93 17.51
N VAL A 778 -3.18 7.88 18.31
CA VAL A 778 -4.06 8.97 17.89
C VAL A 778 -3.24 10.00 17.14
N ILE A 779 -3.33 9.86 15.82
CA ILE A 779 -2.96 10.83 14.81
C ILE A 779 -3.66 12.17 15.07
N SER A 780 -4.99 12.17 14.92
CA SER A 780 -5.86 13.33 14.89
C SER A 780 -7.20 12.90 15.46
N THR A 781 -7.92 13.82 16.11
CA THR A 781 -9.24 13.47 16.67
C THR A 781 -10.29 13.16 15.60
N ASP A 782 -10.02 13.49 14.33
CA ASP A 782 -10.89 13.23 13.17
C ASP A 782 -10.60 11.88 12.48
N GLN A 783 -9.56 11.17 12.90
CA GLN A 783 -9.13 9.91 12.29
C GLN A 783 -9.19 8.75 13.28
N GLU A 784 -9.21 7.54 12.72
CA GLU A 784 -9.13 6.35 13.54
C GLU A 784 -7.69 6.23 14.05
N PRO A 785 -7.49 5.79 15.30
CA PRO A 785 -6.15 5.55 15.81
C PRO A 785 -5.55 4.30 15.18
N VAL A 786 -4.23 4.29 14.99
CA VAL A 786 -3.54 3.02 14.69
C VAL A 786 -3.65 2.12 15.90
N VAL A 787 -4.26 0.94 15.73
CA VAL A 787 -4.41 -0.05 16.80
C VAL A 787 -3.27 -1.05 16.72
N TYR A 788 -2.47 -1.13 17.78
CA TYR A 788 -1.45 -2.15 17.91
C TYR A 788 -1.97 -3.30 18.77
N GLU A 789 -2.01 -4.50 18.20
CA GLU A 789 -2.56 -5.73 18.79
C GLU A 789 -1.87 -7.00 18.25
N GLN A 790 -2.34 -8.19 18.65
CA GLN A 790 -1.64 -9.46 18.46
C GLN A 790 -1.34 -9.76 16.98
N GLU A 791 -2.30 -9.44 16.11
CA GLU A 791 -2.31 -9.72 14.69
C GLU A 791 -1.12 -9.08 13.96
N ILE A 792 -0.78 -7.83 14.33
CA ILE A 792 0.38 -7.11 13.76
C ILE A 792 1.73 -7.46 14.42
N GLY A 793 1.70 -8.25 15.49
CA GLY A 793 2.90 -8.79 16.16
C GLY A 793 3.02 -8.53 17.67
N ILE A 794 2.08 -7.86 18.33
CA ILE A 794 2.16 -7.65 19.80
C ILE A 794 1.97 -8.98 20.58
N LYS A 795 2.66 -9.12 21.71
CA LYS A 795 2.43 -10.24 22.63
C LYS A 795 1.07 -10.11 23.34
N ASN A 796 0.25 -11.17 23.30
CA ASN A 796 -1.02 -11.26 24.04
C ASN A 796 -0.79 -11.52 25.55
N ASN A 797 -0.26 -10.52 26.23
CA ASN A 797 -0.10 -10.39 27.67
C ASN A 797 -0.64 -9.02 28.11
N LYS A 798 -0.84 -8.80 29.42
CA LYS A 798 -1.15 -7.44 29.92
C LYS A 798 0.04 -6.51 29.68
N ILE A 799 -0.19 -5.35 29.07
CA ILE A 799 0.76 -4.25 28.94
C ILE A 799 0.90 -3.55 30.31
N LEU A 800 2.14 -3.23 30.67
CA LEU A 800 2.53 -2.62 31.95
C LEU A 800 3.36 -1.34 31.78
N SER A 801 4.03 -1.16 30.63
CA SER A 801 4.75 0.07 30.28
C SER A 801 5.01 0.17 28.77
N PHE A 802 5.22 1.40 28.30
CA PHE A 802 5.38 1.73 26.89
C PHE A 802 6.46 2.80 26.71
N LEU A 803 7.31 2.67 25.68
CA LEU A 803 8.23 3.73 25.25
C LEU A 803 8.47 3.66 23.73
N ILE A 804 8.59 4.82 23.11
CA ILE A 804 9.16 4.98 21.77
C ILE A 804 10.56 5.55 21.96
N ASP A 805 11.59 4.85 21.47
CA ASP A 805 12.98 5.30 21.60
C ASP A 805 13.38 6.31 20.51
N ARG A 806 14.57 6.89 20.60
CA ARG A 806 15.08 7.88 19.61
C ARG A 806 15.45 7.30 18.25
N GLU A 807 15.27 6.00 18.03
CA GLU A 807 15.36 5.34 16.71
C GLU A 807 13.95 4.95 16.20
N ASP A 808 12.89 5.44 16.85
CA ASP A 808 11.47 5.10 16.63
C ASP A 808 11.18 3.59 16.70
N ASN A 809 11.94 2.83 17.51
CA ASN A 809 11.52 1.49 17.90
C ASN A 809 10.45 1.58 19.00
N ILE A 810 9.43 0.72 18.91
CA ILE A 810 8.37 0.61 19.92
C ILE A 810 8.79 -0.45 20.94
N TRP A 811 8.89 -0.04 22.20
CA TRP A 811 9.21 -0.90 23.35
C TRP A 811 7.98 -1.07 24.24
N ILE A 812 7.62 -2.33 24.52
CA ILE A 812 6.41 -2.69 25.26
C ILE A 812 6.78 -3.66 26.36
N GLY A 813 6.55 -3.24 27.60
CA GLY A 813 6.73 -4.04 28.80
C GLY A 813 5.43 -4.72 29.19
N PHE A 814 5.47 -6.03 29.43
CA PHE A 814 4.30 -6.84 29.74
C PHE A 814 4.39 -7.46 31.13
N SER A 815 3.29 -8.07 31.59
CA SER A 815 3.26 -9.01 32.71
C SER A 815 3.80 -10.39 32.29
N GLY A 816 5.05 -10.47 31.86
CA GLY A 816 5.63 -11.69 31.26
C GLY A 816 6.47 -11.44 30.00
N GLY A 817 7.30 -10.40 30.00
CA GLY A 817 8.38 -10.19 29.04
C GLY A 817 8.49 -8.73 28.58
N LEU A 818 9.52 -8.48 27.77
CA LEU A 818 9.69 -7.23 27.03
C LEU A 818 9.64 -7.54 25.53
N GLN A 819 9.01 -6.68 24.75
CA GLN A 819 9.04 -6.74 23.29
C GLN A 819 9.57 -5.45 22.71
N ARG A 820 10.41 -5.57 21.67
CA ARG A 820 10.75 -4.47 20.76
C ARG A 820 10.18 -4.76 19.38
N LEU A 821 9.34 -3.87 18.86
CA LEU A 821 9.00 -3.82 17.44
C LEU A 821 9.97 -2.84 16.76
N THR A 822 10.69 -3.28 15.72
CA THR A 822 11.69 -2.43 15.06
C THR A 822 11.15 -1.81 13.77
N ASN A 823 10.99 -0.48 13.72
CA ASN A 823 10.55 0.20 12.50
C ASN A 823 11.69 0.42 11.49
N ARG A 824 12.33 -0.65 11.05
CA ARG A 824 13.39 -0.60 10.03
C ARG A 824 12.81 -0.63 8.62
N ARG A 825 12.34 0.55 8.20
CA ARG A 825 11.96 0.98 6.83
C ARG A 825 12.23 -0.05 5.72
N GLY A 826 11.27 -0.95 5.48
CA GLY A 826 11.20 -1.73 4.23
C GLY A 826 11.08 -3.25 4.37
N LEU A 827 11.63 -3.89 5.41
CA LEU A 827 11.53 -5.35 5.53
C LEU A 827 10.20 -5.76 6.19
N ARG A 828 9.38 -6.50 5.42
CA ARG A 828 8.06 -6.98 5.83
C ARG A 828 7.87 -8.44 5.49
N ASN A 829 7.37 -9.18 6.48
CA ASN A 829 7.29 -10.63 6.43
C ASN A 829 5.85 -11.04 6.14
N PHE A 830 5.60 -11.41 4.88
CA PHE A 830 4.30 -11.91 4.42
C PHE A 830 4.16 -13.39 4.77
N TYR A 831 3.65 -13.66 5.99
CA TYR A 831 3.33 -15.02 6.46
C TYR A 831 1.82 -15.33 6.54
N PRO A 832 1.02 -15.21 5.45
CA PRO A 832 -0.12 -16.09 5.31
C PRO A 832 0.43 -17.49 5.02
N GLY A 833 0.11 -18.48 5.87
CA GLY A 833 0.49 -19.91 5.71
C GLY A 833 -0.16 -20.61 4.50
N LEU A 834 -0.50 -19.85 3.47
CA LEU A 834 -1.12 -20.20 2.21
C LEU A 834 -0.08 -20.27 1.07
N ILE A 835 1.01 -19.50 1.17
CA ILE A 835 2.02 -19.33 0.11
C ILE A 835 3.36 -20.02 0.38
N ASP A 836 3.67 -20.46 1.61
CA ASP A 836 4.86 -21.28 1.93
C ASP A 836 4.96 -22.50 0.98
N SER A 837 5.76 -22.32 -0.07
CA SER A 837 5.90 -23.18 -1.24
C SER A 837 6.90 -22.55 -2.22
N TYR A 838 7.39 -23.34 -3.17
CA TYR A 838 8.29 -22.88 -4.22
C TYR A 838 7.59 -21.89 -5.14
N ILE A 839 8.01 -20.61 -5.11
CA ILE A 839 7.59 -19.60 -6.10
C ILE A 839 8.38 -19.82 -7.37
N TYR A 840 7.78 -20.28 -8.47
CA TYR A 840 8.58 -20.40 -9.69
C TYR A 840 8.82 -19.03 -10.36
N SER A 841 7.89 -18.09 -10.21
CA SER A 841 8.06 -16.74 -10.75
C SER A 841 7.21 -15.64 -10.10
N VAL A 842 7.68 -14.41 -10.22
CA VAL A 842 6.93 -13.19 -9.89
C VAL A 842 6.97 -12.20 -11.06
N PHE A 843 5.85 -11.53 -11.33
CA PHE A 843 5.71 -10.58 -12.45
C PHE A 843 4.43 -9.72 -12.34
N GLN A 844 4.20 -8.79 -13.27
CA GLN A 844 3.07 -7.84 -13.27
C GLN A 844 2.34 -7.78 -14.61
N ASP A 845 1.03 -7.51 -14.62
CA ASP A 845 0.28 -7.17 -15.85
C ASP A 845 0.56 -5.70 -16.27
N PRO A 846 0.13 -5.15 -17.44
CA PRO A 846 0.24 -3.71 -17.83
C PRO A 846 -0.29 -2.68 -16.84
N TYR A 847 -0.95 -3.22 -15.84
CA TYR A 847 -1.89 -2.62 -14.95
C TYR A 847 -1.76 -3.31 -13.59
N ASP A 848 -0.50 -3.34 -13.13
CA ASP A 848 -0.25 -2.90 -11.78
C ASP A 848 -0.49 -3.96 -10.66
N ARG A 849 -0.92 -5.19 -11.01
CA ARG A 849 -1.00 -6.34 -10.09
C ARG A 849 0.18 -7.29 -10.08
N ILE A 850 0.66 -7.64 -8.90
CA ILE A 850 1.78 -8.58 -8.75
C ILE A 850 1.29 -9.98 -8.57
N TRP A 851 1.73 -10.83 -9.48
CA TRP A 851 1.39 -12.22 -9.53
C TRP A 851 2.55 -13.08 -9.08
N ILE A 852 2.24 -14.04 -8.21
CA ILE A 852 3.14 -14.95 -7.53
C ILE A 852 2.67 -16.36 -7.87
N THR A 853 3.45 -17.07 -8.67
CA THR A 853 3.08 -18.40 -9.13
C THR A 853 3.85 -19.43 -8.32
N SER A 854 3.16 -20.32 -7.59
CA SER A 854 3.81 -21.19 -6.61
C SER A 854 3.47 -22.68 -6.77
N ASP A 855 3.75 -23.52 -5.77
CA ASP A 855 3.35 -24.93 -5.77
C ASP A 855 1.98 -25.22 -5.11
N ASN A 856 1.35 -24.18 -4.56
CA ASN A 856 0.03 -24.26 -3.93
C ASN A 856 -1.10 -23.73 -4.84
N GLY A 857 -0.75 -22.80 -5.74
CA GLY A 857 -1.66 -22.05 -6.59
C GLY A 857 -0.91 -21.00 -7.41
N ILE A 858 -1.63 -20.19 -8.17
CA ILE A 858 -1.20 -18.80 -8.34
C ILE A 858 -1.78 -18.00 -7.18
N PHE A 859 -1.08 -16.97 -6.84
CA PHE A 859 -1.59 -15.90 -6.04
C PHE A 859 -1.22 -14.62 -6.75
N TYR A 860 -1.90 -13.55 -6.38
CA TYR A 860 -1.55 -12.23 -6.80
C TYR A 860 -2.04 -11.26 -5.76
N PHE A 861 -1.48 -10.07 -5.80
CA PHE A 861 -1.96 -8.98 -5.01
C PHE A 861 -2.47 -7.88 -5.93
N GLN A 862 -3.58 -7.29 -5.49
CA GLN A 862 -4.07 -5.98 -5.90
C GLN A 862 -4.80 -5.42 -4.68
N HIS A 863 -4.75 -4.11 -4.47
CA HIS A 863 -5.37 -3.42 -3.35
C HIS A 863 -4.96 -4.06 -2.00
N ASP A 864 -3.66 -4.38 -1.86
CA ASP A 864 -2.94 -5.04 -0.73
C ASP A 864 -3.38 -6.45 -0.32
N ARG A 865 -4.56 -6.88 -0.75
CA ARG A 865 -5.09 -8.19 -0.41
C ARG A 865 -4.30 -9.27 -1.15
N LEU A 866 -3.88 -10.30 -0.42
CA LEU A 866 -3.26 -11.49 -1.02
C LEU A 866 -4.35 -12.46 -1.48
N ILE A 867 -4.29 -12.80 -2.77
CA ILE A 867 -5.43 -13.36 -3.45
C ILE A 867 -4.98 -14.57 -4.24
N HIS A 868 -5.41 -15.74 -3.81
CA HIS A 868 -5.35 -16.94 -4.64
C HIS A 868 -6.11 -16.64 -5.93
N PHE A 869 -5.53 -16.89 -7.09
CA PHE A 869 -6.38 -16.89 -8.27
C PHE A 869 -7.18 -18.23 -8.28
N PRO A 870 -8.05 -18.54 -9.24
CA PRO A 870 -8.73 -19.83 -9.36
C PRO A 870 -8.42 -20.58 -10.67
N ALA A 871 -9.05 -21.73 -10.82
CA ALA A 871 -8.54 -22.86 -11.56
C ALA A 871 -9.43 -23.35 -12.73
N PRO A 872 -9.08 -23.01 -13.99
CA PRO A 872 -9.90 -23.37 -15.15
C PRO A 872 -10.16 -24.86 -15.34
N ALA A 873 -11.44 -25.20 -15.34
CA ALA A 873 -12.03 -26.39 -14.72
C ALA A 873 -11.57 -27.72 -15.33
N GLY A 874 -11.86 -28.80 -14.60
CA GLY A 874 -11.70 -30.19 -15.08
C GLY A 874 -10.32 -30.81 -14.89
N THR A 875 -9.32 -30.06 -14.41
CA THR A 875 -7.90 -30.42 -14.60
C THR A 875 -7.07 -30.73 -13.32
N GLY A 876 -7.45 -30.31 -12.10
CA GLY A 876 -7.00 -30.90 -10.81
C GLY A 876 -5.53 -30.84 -10.32
N ASN A 877 -4.66 -29.88 -10.68
CA ASN A 877 -3.20 -29.94 -10.37
C ASN A 877 -2.57 -28.52 -10.21
N LYS A 878 -1.60 -28.29 -9.29
CA LYS A 878 -1.33 -26.99 -8.61
C LYS A 878 0.11 -26.32 -8.67
N LYS A 879 0.93 -26.43 -9.72
CA LYS A 879 2.38 -26.03 -9.76
C LYS A 879 2.85 -24.95 -10.83
N TYR A 880 3.28 -23.70 -10.50
CA TYR A 880 3.19 -22.48 -11.38
C TYR A 880 4.40 -21.49 -11.63
N THR A 881 4.69 -21.02 -12.90
CA THR A 881 5.68 -19.98 -13.44
C THR A 881 5.33 -19.06 -14.71
N GLY A 882 5.86 -17.83 -14.87
CA GLY A 882 5.80 -16.92 -16.06
C GLY A 882 6.52 -15.55 -15.87
N THR A 883 6.40 -14.52 -16.75
CA THR A 883 6.83 -13.11 -16.45
C THR A 883 5.84 -11.99 -16.91
N LEU A 884 6.23 -10.84 -17.49
CA LEU A 884 5.33 -9.71 -17.90
C LEU A 884 5.24 -9.58 -19.44
N LEU A 885 4.06 -9.81 -20.06
CA LEU A 885 3.95 -10.00 -21.52
C LEU A 885 3.65 -8.69 -22.24
N SER A 886 3.11 -8.84 -23.46
CA SER A 886 3.54 -8.06 -24.60
C SER A 886 2.63 -6.87 -24.81
N ASP A 887 1.66 -7.04 -25.69
CA ASP A 887 0.31 -6.49 -25.62
C ASP A 887 -0.18 -6.37 -24.17
N GLY A 888 0.27 -7.36 -23.41
CA GLY A 888 0.48 -7.35 -21.98
C GLY A 888 0.07 -8.71 -21.39
N HIS A 889 -0.24 -9.70 -22.24
CA HIS A 889 -0.99 -10.90 -21.90
C HIS A 889 -0.11 -11.78 -20.98
N ILE A 890 -0.11 -11.53 -19.65
CA ILE A 890 0.10 -12.58 -18.65
C ILE A 890 -0.36 -13.95 -19.15
N LEU A 891 0.44 -14.96 -18.86
CA LEU A 891 0.57 -16.16 -19.65
C LEU A 891 1.34 -17.17 -18.73
N LEU A 892 1.10 -18.47 -18.97
CA LEU A 892 1.37 -19.72 -18.23
C LEU A 892 1.22 -21.15 -18.98
N ALA A 893 2.09 -22.17 -18.94
CA ALA A 893 1.99 -23.57 -19.44
C ALA A 893 1.76 -24.83 -18.56
N SER A 894 1.36 -25.94 -19.19
CA SER A 894 1.02 -27.19 -18.50
C SER A 894 1.53 -28.49 -19.09
N SER A 895 1.53 -29.49 -18.21
CA SER A 895 1.12 -30.86 -18.54
C SER A 895 -0.15 -30.90 -19.43
N GLU A 896 -1.25 -30.49 -18.85
CA GLU A 896 -2.58 -30.21 -19.36
C GLU A 896 -2.73 -28.91 -20.18
N GLY A 897 -1.89 -28.74 -21.21
CA GLY A 897 -1.80 -27.55 -22.08
C GLY A 897 -1.96 -26.14 -21.48
N LEU A 898 -2.78 -25.33 -22.15
CA LEU A 898 -2.26 -24.02 -22.51
C LEU A 898 -3.35 -23.13 -23.12
N TYR A 899 -4.14 -22.38 -22.36
CA TYR A 899 -5.13 -21.38 -22.83
C TYR A 899 -5.09 -19.73 -22.81
N GLU A 900 -3.98 -18.96 -23.02
CA GLU A 900 -3.52 -17.50 -22.99
C GLU A 900 -4.14 -16.54 -21.95
N ILE A 901 -4.04 -15.21 -21.71
CA ILE A 901 -4.81 -14.64 -20.53
C ILE A 901 -5.49 -13.25 -20.78
N SER A 902 -6.22 -12.53 -19.89
CA SER A 902 -6.40 -11.03 -20.02
C SER A 902 -6.60 -10.11 -18.80
N SER A 903 -5.76 -9.06 -18.70
CA SER A 903 -5.62 -8.09 -17.59
C SER A 903 -6.94 -7.64 -17.07
N ARG A 904 -7.82 -7.35 -18.03
CA ARG A 904 -8.78 -6.29 -17.84
C ARG A 904 -9.75 -6.72 -16.77
N THR A 905 -10.15 -7.97 -16.87
CA THR A 905 -11.49 -8.39 -16.48
C THR A 905 -11.56 -9.88 -16.09
N LEU A 906 -10.39 -10.44 -15.78
CA LEU A 906 -10.08 -11.77 -15.23
C LEU A 906 -10.67 -13.07 -15.83
N GLY A 907 -11.62 -13.00 -16.75
CA GLY A 907 -12.00 -14.10 -17.64
C GLY A 907 -11.19 -14.20 -18.95
N ILE A 908 -11.83 -14.43 -20.14
CA ILE A 908 -11.29 -15.23 -21.30
C ILE A 908 -11.44 -14.82 -22.91
N THR A 909 -10.69 -15.33 -24.01
CA THR A 909 -10.74 -15.27 -25.62
C THR A 909 -10.05 -16.28 -26.75
N ARG A 910 -9.11 -17.32 -26.74
CA ARG A 910 -8.74 -18.33 -27.88
C ARG A 910 -8.44 -19.98 -27.76
N HIS A 911 -9.27 -21.04 -27.35
CA HIS A 911 -8.92 -22.54 -26.94
C HIS A 911 -9.42 -23.85 -27.69
N ASN A 912 -9.00 -25.13 -27.32
CA ASN A 912 -9.60 -26.56 -27.48
C ASN A 912 -8.71 -27.80 -26.98
N GLN A 913 -8.86 -28.88 -25.94
CA GLN A 913 -8.28 -30.36 -25.35
C GLN A 913 -7.40 -31.59 -25.99
N PHE A 914 -6.15 -31.99 -25.57
CA PHE A 914 -5.33 -33.08 -26.23
C PHE A 914 -4.76 -34.34 -25.47
N GLY A 915 -3.44 -34.39 -25.20
CA GLY A 915 -2.64 -35.48 -24.61
C GLY A 915 -1.50 -34.96 -23.73
N GLN A 916 -1.72 -35.00 -22.41
CA GLN A 916 -0.94 -34.43 -21.31
C GLN A 916 0.59 -34.49 -21.50
N ILE A 917 1.25 -33.32 -21.52
CA ILE A 917 2.68 -33.15 -21.35
C ILE A 917 3.12 -33.81 -20.04
N ALA A 918 4.17 -34.63 -20.13
CA ALA A 918 4.47 -35.64 -19.12
C ALA A 918 5.33 -35.16 -17.94
N GLN A 919 5.52 -33.85 -17.76
CA GLN A 919 6.53 -33.28 -16.86
C GLN A 919 6.06 -32.03 -16.11
N SER A 920 6.73 -31.72 -14.99
CA SER A 920 6.75 -30.38 -14.38
C SER A 920 7.44 -29.40 -15.32
N LEU A 921 7.07 -28.14 -15.21
CA LEU A 921 7.49 -27.06 -16.10
C LEU A 921 7.96 -25.92 -15.20
N GLU A 922 9.19 -25.47 -15.45
CA GLU A 922 10.00 -24.71 -14.49
C GLU A 922 10.16 -23.25 -14.91
N ASN A 923 10.17 -23.03 -16.22
CA ASN A 923 10.00 -21.75 -16.89
C ASN A 923 9.64 -22.00 -18.36
N ILE A 924 9.99 -21.08 -19.24
CA ILE A 924 9.39 -20.83 -20.55
C ILE A 924 10.24 -19.68 -21.20
N PHE A 925 10.23 -19.52 -22.53
CA PHE A 925 10.29 -18.18 -23.15
C PHE A 925 9.25 -17.91 -24.27
N VAL A 926 9.06 -16.62 -24.63
CA VAL A 926 8.31 -16.11 -25.80
C VAL A 926 9.11 -15.09 -26.60
N THR A 927 9.11 -15.18 -27.93
CA THR A 927 9.83 -14.24 -28.83
C THR A 927 8.99 -13.01 -29.21
N SER A 928 9.56 -11.99 -29.85
CA SER A 928 8.80 -10.87 -30.45
C SER A 928 8.11 -11.21 -31.76
N ARG A 929 8.53 -12.30 -32.41
CA ARG A 929 7.69 -13.05 -33.36
C ARG A 929 6.75 -14.02 -32.65
N GLY A 930 6.69 -14.02 -31.33
CA GLY A 930 5.86 -14.82 -30.45
C GLY A 930 6.10 -16.33 -30.37
N GLU A 931 7.16 -16.92 -30.90
CA GLU A 931 7.40 -18.38 -30.75
C GLU A 931 7.45 -18.83 -29.28
N ILE A 932 6.81 -19.96 -28.95
CA ILE A 932 6.72 -20.50 -27.58
C ILE A 932 7.84 -21.48 -27.31
N PHE A 933 8.46 -21.39 -26.14
CA PHE A 933 9.40 -22.39 -25.68
C PHE A 933 9.09 -22.79 -24.25
N LEU A 934 8.20 -23.76 -24.11
CA LEU A 934 7.75 -24.26 -22.84
C LEU A 934 8.88 -25.05 -22.13
N LEU A 935 9.46 -24.59 -21.01
CA LEU A 935 10.66 -25.20 -20.42
C LEU A 935 10.34 -26.15 -19.25
N THR A 936 10.77 -27.41 -19.37
CA THR A 936 10.72 -28.40 -18.27
C THR A 936 11.94 -28.36 -17.33
N GLY A 937 12.82 -27.35 -17.46
CA GLY A 937 14.06 -27.22 -16.69
C GLY A 937 14.92 -28.49 -16.74
N ILE A 938 15.04 -29.15 -15.59
CA ILE A 938 15.83 -30.37 -15.39
C ILE A 938 15.40 -31.52 -16.33
N ASN A 939 14.11 -31.65 -16.64
CA ASN A 939 13.59 -32.81 -17.40
C ASN A 939 13.93 -32.79 -18.90
N GLY A 940 14.44 -31.66 -19.39
CA GLY A 940 15.11 -31.52 -20.68
C GLY A 940 14.27 -31.73 -21.91
N ILE A 941 12.98 -31.42 -21.82
CA ILE A 941 12.06 -31.29 -22.93
C ILE A 941 11.64 -29.82 -23.03
N ILE A 942 11.64 -29.28 -24.25
CA ILE A 942 10.94 -28.05 -24.57
C ILE A 942 9.74 -28.39 -25.45
N TYR A 943 8.60 -27.70 -25.26
CA TYR A 943 7.48 -27.80 -26.19
C TYR A 943 7.36 -26.50 -26.99
N TYR A 944 7.27 -26.64 -28.32
CA TYR A 944 7.34 -25.55 -29.30
C TYR A 944 6.10 -25.49 -30.22
N PHE A 945 5.80 -24.30 -30.74
CA PHE A 945 4.52 -23.95 -31.36
C PHE A 945 4.75 -22.78 -32.40
N PRO A 946 4.30 -22.78 -33.73
CA PRO A 946 4.63 -21.74 -34.79
C PRO A 946 3.74 -20.54 -35.39
N ASP A 947 2.39 -20.36 -35.29
CA ASP A 947 1.59 -19.06 -35.18
C ASP A 947 0.54 -18.57 -33.93
N PHE A 948 -0.24 -19.03 -32.83
CA PHE A 948 -0.55 -20.04 -31.62
C PHE A 948 -1.30 -21.50 -31.47
N HIS A 949 -1.67 -22.37 -32.46
CA HIS A 949 -2.39 -23.68 -32.45
C HIS A 949 -1.71 -24.76 -31.59
N SER A 950 -0.38 -24.73 -31.62
CA SER A 950 0.23 -25.85 -32.32
C SER A 950 0.38 -27.07 -31.47
N LYS A 951 -0.15 -28.19 -31.98
CA LYS A 951 0.08 -29.51 -31.40
C LYS A 951 1.55 -29.60 -30.98
N PRO A 952 1.84 -29.71 -29.68
CA PRO A 952 3.11 -29.26 -29.12
C PRO A 952 4.25 -30.01 -29.79
N LEU A 953 5.10 -29.27 -30.50
CA LEU A 953 6.27 -29.82 -31.14
C LEU A 953 7.29 -30.09 -30.04
N GLN A 954 7.41 -31.36 -29.65
CA GLN A 954 8.29 -31.76 -28.58
C GLN A 954 9.76 -31.65 -29.04
N LEU A 955 10.39 -30.54 -28.70
CA LEU A 955 11.82 -30.35 -28.87
C LEU A 955 12.56 -31.11 -27.78
N LYS A 956 13.25 -32.19 -28.17
CA LYS A 956 14.13 -32.93 -27.28
C LYS A 956 15.40 -33.35 -28.00
N ASN A 957 16.53 -32.84 -27.56
CA ASN A 957 17.85 -33.30 -27.97
C ASN A 957 18.85 -33.19 -26.78
N ARG A 958 20.16 -33.30 -27.03
CA ARG A 958 21.18 -33.21 -25.98
C ARG A 958 21.36 -31.81 -25.36
N PHE A 959 20.72 -30.79 -25.93
CA PHE A 959 20.87 -29.39 -25.56
C PHE A 959 19.64 -28.81 -24.85
N THR A 960 18.50 -29.51 -24.82
CA THR A 960 17.26 -29.01 -24.21
C THR A 960 17.17 -29.20 -22.68
N SER A 961 18.15 -29.85 -22.04
CA SER A 961 18.24 -30.10 -20.59
C SER A 961 18.83 -28.96 -19.78
N ASN A 962 18.24 -28.66 -18.61
CA ASN A 962 18.65 -27.60 -17.69
C ASN A 962 18.49 -26.18 -18.25
N ILE A 963 17.55 -25.98 -19.17
CA ILE A 963 17.15 -24.64 -19.64
C ILE A 963 16.07 -24.11 -18.71
N PHE A 964 16.40 -23.08 -17.92
CA PHE A 964 15.48 -22.39 -17.00
C PHE A 964 15.08 -20.98 -17.48
N GLN A 965 15.70 -20.48 -18.54
CA GLN A 965 15.37 -19.20 -19.16
C GLN A 965 15.86 -19.21 -20.61
N LEU A 966 15.14 -18.51 -21.50
CA LEU A 966 15.67 -18.10 -22.80
C LEU A 966 15.47 -16.59 -22.96
N ILE A 967 16.13 -16.01 -23.96
CA ILE A 967 16.02 -14.60 -24.37
C ILE A 967 15.99 -14.50 -25.90
N GLU A 968 15.51 -13.38 -26.44
CA GLU A 968 15.62 -13.09 -27.88
C GLU A 968 16.72 -12.07 -28.18
N LEU A 969 17.63 -12.42 -29.08
CA LEU A 969 18.75 -11.57 -29.49
C LEU A 969 18.98 -11.67 -31.00
N ASN A 970 18.61 -10.60 -31.71
CA ASN A 970 18.73 -10.45 -33.16
C ASN A 970 17.99 -11.58 -33.89
N ASP A 971 16.68 -11.64 -33.65
CA ASP A 971 15.70 -12.58 -34.23
C ASP A 971 16.00 -14.08 -33.99
N ARG A 972 16.87 -14.38 -33.01
CA ARG A 972 17.26 -15.71 -32.55
C ARG A 972 16.90 -15.89 -31.09
N VAL A 973 16.38 -17.07 -30.75
CA VAL A 973 16.12 -17.48 -29.36
C VAL A 973 17.36 -18.14 -28.79
N ILE A 974 17.82 -17.65 -27.64
CA ILE A 974 19.08 -18.05 -27.00
C ILE A 974 18.80 -18.52 -25.58
N GLY A 975 19.44 -19.61 -25.16
CA GLY A 975 19.25 -20.23 -23.85
C GLY A 975 20.55 -20.50 -23.10
N GLY A 976 20.44 -20.66 -21.79
CA GLY A 976 21.49 -21.20 -20.93
C GLY A 976 21.21 -22.67 -20.59
N ASN A 977 22.24 -23.51 -20.53
CA ASN A 977 22.12 -24.90 -20.08
C ASN A 977 23.42 -25.43 -19.44
N SER A 978 23.46 -26.75 -19.16
CA SER A 978 24.62 -27.47 -18.59
C SER A 978 25.73 -27.84 -19.58
N SER A 979 25.77 -27.19 -20.74
CA SER A 979 26.88 -27.22 -21.72
C SER A 979 27.28 -25.82 -22.19
N GLY A 980 26.51 -24.79 -21.80
CA GLY A 980 26.77 -23.39 -22.11
C GLY A 980 25.58 -22.69 -22.73
N VAL A 981 25.83 -21.95 -23.79
CA VAL A 981 24.82 -21.12 -24.45
C VAL A 981 24.32 -21.86 -25.69
N VAL A 982 23.00 -21.92 -25.85
CA VAL A 982 22.33 -22.62 -26.96
C VAL A 982 21.47 -21.66 -27.77
N VAL A 983 21.17 -22.01 -29.02
CA VAL A 983 20.36 -21.21 -29.94
C VAL A 983 19.33 -22.08 -30.65
N PHE A 984 18.10 -21.57 -30.82
CA PHE A 984 17.08 -22.23 -31.62
C PHE A 984 17.28 -21.91 -33.11
N ASN A 985 17.35 -22.94 -33.96
CA ASN A 985 17.58 -22.81 -35.41
C ASN A 985 16.29 -22.77 -36.25
N GLY A 986 15.10 -22.84 -35.61
CA GLY A 986 13.78 -22.96 -36.26
C GLY A 986 13.19 -24.39 -36.20
N GLU A 987 14.02 -25.42 -36.03
CA GLU A 987 13.61 -26.82 -35.86
C GLU A 987 14.08 -27.42 -34.53
N THR A 988 15.29 -27.10 -34.06
CA THR A 988 15.88 -27.62 -32.82
C THR A 988 16.82 -26.61 -32.13
N PHE A 989 17.23 -26.90 -30.89
CA PHE A 989 18.30 -26.16 -30.21
C PHE A 989 19.68 -26.71 -30.55
N GLU A 990 20.62 -25.85 -30.90
CA GLU A 990 22.03 -26.15 -31.15
C GLU A 990 22.93 -25.42 -30.15
N LEU A 991 24.18 -25.86 -30.00
CA LEU A 991 25.17 -25.15 -29.16
C LEU A 991 25.63 -23.88 -29.89
N LEU A 992 25.55 -22.74 -29.21
CA LEU A 992 26.08 -21.46 -29.66
C LEU A 992 27.49 -21.20 -29.10
N GLU A 993 27.73 -21.55 -27.84
CA GLU A 993 29.04 -21.45 -27.17
C GLU A 993 29.16 -22.49 -26.04
N GLU A 994 30.34 -23.06 -25.82
CA GLU A 994 30.57 -24.09 -24.79
C GLU A 994 31.10 -23.47 -23.48
N THR A 995 30.51 -23.82 -22.32
CA THR A 995 30.99 -23.32 -21.01
C THR A 995 31.27 -24.43 -20.01
N HIS A 996 32.23 -24.16 -19.12
CA HIS A 996 32.65 -25.07 -18.05
C HIS A 996 31.83 -24.94 -16.74
N CYS A 997 30.80 -24.09 -16.78
CA CYS A 997 29.85 -23.79 -15.70
C CYS A 997 28.43 -23.94 -16.24
N ASN A 998 27.46 -24.26 -15.39
CA ASN A 998 26.05 -24.33 -15.78
C ASN A 998 25.48 -22.91 -15.91
N VAL A 999 24.85 -22.59 -17.04
CA VAL A 999 24.16 -21.30 -17.22
C VAL A 999 22.71 -21.42 -16.75
N TRP A 1000 22.37 -20.69 -15.69
CA TRP A 1000 21.07 -20.71 -15.03
C TRP A 1000 20.13 -19.60 -15.51
N SER A 1001 20.66 -18.40 -15.72
CA SER A 1001 19.87 -17.22 -16.13
C SER A 1001 20.60 -16.38 -17.18
N LEU A 1002 19.84 -15.67 -18.00
CA LEU A 1002 20.32 -14.79 -19.06
C LEU A 1002 19.52 -13.49 -19.02
N TYR A 1003 20.19 -12.36 -18.80
CA TYR A 1003 19.57 -11.04 -18.81
C TYR A 1003 20.18 -10.14 -19.89
N LYS A 1004 19.36 -9.69 -20.84
CA LYS A 1004 19.75 -8.83 -21.97
C LYS A 1004 19.61 -7.34 -21.61
N ASP A 1005 20.67 -6.58 -21.84
CA ASP A 1005 20.87 -5.20 -21.41
C ASP A 1005 21.54 -4.40 -22.54
N GLU A 1006 20.72 -3.84 -23.43
CA GLU A 1006 21.15 -3.18 -24.68
C GLU A 1006 22.00 -4.15 -25.54
N ASP A 1007 23.26 -3.82 -25.85
CA ASP A 1007 24.20 -4.70 -26.59
C ASP A 1007 24.89 -5.74 -25.69
N ARG A 1008 24.49 -5.88 -24.43
CA ARG A 1008 25.07 -6.79 -23.43
C ARG A 1008 24.13 -7.95 -23.11
N VAL A 1009 24.71 -9.09 -22.72
CA VAL A 1009 23.99 -10.16 -22.03
C VAL A 1009 24.75 -10.54 -20.77
N TRP A 1010 24.11 -10.36 -19.62
CA TRP A 1010 24.56 -10.87 -18.33
C TRP A 1010 24.16 -12.34 -18.18
N VAL A 1011 25.07 -13.15 -17.62
CA VAL A 1011 24.98 -14.61 -17.63
C VAL A 1011 25.12 -15.13 -16.21
N GLY A 1012 24.03 -15.60 -15.59
CA GLY A 1012 24.04 -16.17 -14.25
C GLY A 1012 24.46 -17.63 -14.29
N THR A 1013 25.44 -17.99 -13.46
CA THR A 1013 26.02 -19.34 -13.41
C THR A 1013 26.20 -19.84 -11.97
N ASP A 1014 26.50 -21.13 -11.84
CA ASP A 1014 27.03 -21.73 -10.61
C ASP A 1014 28.51 -21.39 -10.32
N CYS A 1015 29.14 -20.56 -11.16
CA CYS A 1015 30.47 -20.01 -10.98
C CYS A 1015 30.47 -18.50 -10.66
N GLY A 1016 29.31 -17.88 -10.46
CA GLY A 1016 29.15 -16.42 -10.37
C GLY A 1016 28.46 -15.83 -11.62
N ILE A 1017 28.88 -14.64 -12.04
CA ILE A 1017 28.22 -13.86 -13.11
C ILE A 1017 29.16 -13.56 -14.28
N GLY A 1018 28.69 -13.82 -15.50
CA GLY A 1018 29.37 -13.53 -16.76
C GLY A 1018 28.77 -12.35 -17.54
N LEU A 1019 29.52 -11.86 -18.52
CA LEU A 1019 29.12 -10.77 -19.41
C LEU A 1019 29.53 -11.04 -20.86
N VAL A 1020 28.57 -10.93 -21.77
CA VAL A 1020 28.74 -10.92 -23.23
C VAL A 1020 28.53 -9.50 -23.74
N ARG A 1021 29.24 -9.09 -24.80
CA ARG A 1021 29.06 -7.79 -25.48
C ARG A 1021 28.92 -7.98 -26.99
N GLU A 1022 28.16 -7.09 -27.63
CA GLU A 1022 27.94 -7.07 -29.10
C GLU A 1022 27.41 -8.40 -29.67
N GLY A 1023 26.74 -9.22 -28.83
CA GLY A 1023 26.27 -10.56 -29.17
C GLY A 1023 27.36 -11.60 -29.45
N ARG A 1024 28.63 -11.30 -29.14
CA ARG A 1024 29.78 -12.21 -29.30
C ARG A 1024 29.94 -13.15 -28.11
N PHE A 1025 29.19 -14.25 -28.12
CA PHE A 1025 29.27 -15.27 -27.07
C PHE A 1025 30.66 -15.94 -26.99
N ASP A 1026 31.40 -15.96 -28.09
CA ASP A 1026 32.83 -16.31 -28.19
C ASP A 1026 33.75 -15.48 -27.28
N GLN A 1027 33.23 -14.40 -26.67
CA GLN A 1027 33.93 -13.46 -25.79
C GLN A 1027 33.24 -13.31 -24.42
N LEU A 1028 32.59 -14.37 -23.93
CA LEU A 1028 31.97 -14.42 -22.60
C LEU A 1028 33.01 -14.21 -21.46
N GLU A 1029 32.92 -13.05 -20.78
CA GLU A 1029 33.73 -12.73 -19.60
C GLU A 1029 33.08 -13.26 -18.32
N LEU A 1030 33.40 -14.49 -17.90
CA LEU A 1030 32.99 -15.01 -16.58
C LEU A 1030 33.77 -14.33 -15.44
N SER A 1031 33.07 -13.73 -14.50
CA SER A 1031 33.64 -13.17 -13.27
C SER A 1031 33.38 -14.15 -12.11
N GLY A 1032 34.42 -14.91 -11.74
CA GLY A 1032 34.34 -15.93 -10.70
C GLY A 1032 34.21 -15.31 -9.30
N PHE A 1033 33.11 -15.60 -8.61
CA PHE A 1033 32.88 -15.23 -7.22
C PHE A 1033 33.01 -16.48 -6.31
N ASP A 1034 32.47 -16.42 -5.09
CA ASP A 1034 32.39 -17.58 -4.19
C ASP A 1034 31.79 -18.79 -4.91
N ARG A 1035 32.47 -19.94 -4.87
CA ARG A 1035 32.06 -21.16 -5.58
C ARG A 1035 30.78 -21.78 -5.03
N ASP A 1036 30.37 -21.37 -3.83
CA ASP A 1036 29.14 -21.80 -3.20
C ASP A 1036 27.96 -20.84 -3.49
N LEU A 1037 28.13 -19.81 -4.34
CA LEU A 1037 27.11 -18.81 -4.67
C LEU A 1037 26.58 -18.97 -6.10
N VAL A 1038 25.41 -19.57 -6.24
CA VAL A 1038 24.76 -19.83 -7.54
C VAL A 1038 23.87 -18.65 -7.93
N ILE A 1039 24.14 -18.02 -9.08
CA ILE A 1039 23.34 -16.89 -9.59
C ILE A 1039 22.15 -17.44 -10.40
N LYS A 1040 21.06 -17.76 -9.68
CA LYS A 1040 19.85 -18.37 -10.25
C LYS A 1040 19.00 -17.38 -11.04
N SER A 1041 18.98 -16.11 -10.64
CA SER A 1041 18.20 -15.05 -11.28
C SER A 1041 18.99 -13.73 -11.37
N ILE A 1042 18.79 -12.99 -12.47
CA ILE A 1042 19.40 -11.67 -12.71
C ILE A 1042 18.32 -10.74 -13.24
N ILE A 1043 18.17 -9.58 -12.60
CA ILE A 1043 17.33 -8.48 -13.07
C ILE A 1043 18.05 -7.12 -12.90
N PRO A 1044 17.73 -6.10 -13.70
CA PRO A 1044 18.35 -4.79 -13.59
C PRO A 1044 17.81 -4.01 -12.38
N ALA A 1045 18.68 -3.39 -11.58
CA ALA A 1045 18.24 -2.29 -10.73
C ALA A 1045 18.13 -1.00 -11.58
N LYS A 1046 17.21 -0.06 -11.28
CA LYS A 1046 17.07 1.17 -12.10
C LYS A 1046 18.34 2.02 -12.17
N ASN A 1047 19.20 1.99 -11.15
CA ASN A 1047 20.55 2.48 -11.33
C ASN A 1047 21.33 1.47 -12.18
N ARG A 1048 21.51 1.77 -13.47
CA ARG A 1048 22.21 0.92 -14.48
C ARG A 1048 23.64 0.47 -14.09
N ASN A 1049 24.22 1.04 -13.04
CA ASN A 1049 25.46 0.54 -12.43
C ASN A 1049 25.23 -0.68 -11.53
N TYR A 1050 24.01 -1.24 -11.45
CA TYR A 1050 23.62 -2.27 -10.51
C TYR A 1050 22.67 -3.33 -11.09
N LEU A 1051 22.75 -4.53 -10.51
CA LEU A 1051 21.84 -5.65 -10.73
C LEU A 1051 21.35 -6.16 -9.37
N TRP A 1052 20.16 -6.76 -9.34
CA TRP A 1052 19.78 -7.65 -8.25
C TRP A 1052 20.04 -9.09 -8.65
N LEU A 1053 20.73 -9.81 -7.76
CA LEU A 1053 21.13 -11.20 -7.98
C LEU A 1053 20.38 -12.11 -7.00
N GLY A 1054 19.63 -13.07 -7.54
CA GLY A 1054 18.89 -14.07 -6.78
C GLY A 1054 19.77 -15.31 -6.59
N THR A 1055 20.03 -15.68 -5.34
CA THR A 1055 21.04 -16.69 -5.02
C THR A 1055 20.52 -17.82 -4.11
N ASN A 1056 21.38 -18.75 -3.74
CA ASN A 1056 21.14 -19.75 -2.71
C ASN A 1056 21.52 -19.29 -1.28
N LYS A 1057 21.78 -17.99 -1.09
CA LYS A 1057 22.16 -17.35 0.19
C LYS A 1057 21.43 -15.99 0.38
N GLY A 1058 20.19 -15.91 -0.07
CA GLY A 1058 19.36 -14.70 -0.12
C GLY A 1058 19.47 -13.93 -1.44
N PHE A 1059 19.04 -12.67 -1.44
CA PHE A 1059 19.24 -11.75 -2.56
C PHE A 1059 20.36 -10.75 -2.26
N SER A 1060 20.93 -10.12 -3.29
CA SER A 1060 21.99 -9.11 -3.11
C SER A 1060 21.98 -8.01 -4.16
N HIS A 1061 22.38 -6.80 -3.74
CA HIS A 1061 22.59 -5.64 -4.62
C HIS A 1061 24.04 -5.66 -5.13
N PHE A 1062 24.24 -5.78 -6.45
CA PHE A 1062 25.54 -6.00 -7.07
C PHE A 1062 25.93 -4.87 -8.01
N ASN A 1063 27.08 -4.23 -7.78
CA ASN A 1063 27.60 -3.12 -8.56
C ASN A 1063 28.32 -3.61 -9.83
N THR A 1064 27.75 -3.35 -11.01
CA THR A 1064 28.30 -3.77 -12.31
C THR A 1064 29.60 -3.04 -12.70
N ARG A 1065 29.90 -1.90 -12.06
CA ARG A 1065 31.09 -1.09 -12.33
C ARG A 1065 32.29 -1.50 -11.47
N THR A 1066 32.08 -1.77 -10.18
CA THR A 1066 33.16 -2.24 -9.28
C THR A 1066 33.27 -3.77 -9.22
N LYS A 1067 32.21 -4.49 -9.62
CA LYS A 1067 32.04 -5.95 -9.50
C LYS A 1067 31.98 -6.43 -8.05
N GLU A 1068 31.31 -5.67 -7.18
CA GLU A 1068 31.18 -5.95 -5.74
C GLU A 1068 29.71 -6.04 -5.31
N PHE A 1069 29.45 -6.76 -4.22
CA PHE A 1069 28.14 -6.79 -3.55
C PHE A 1069 28.11 -5.70 -2.47
N GLU A 1070 27.07 -4.86 -2.46
CA GLU A 1070 26.93 -3.81 -1.42
C GLU A 1070 26.28 -4.35 -0.15
N PHE A 1071 25.26 -5.20 -0.30
CA PHE A 1071 24.61 -5.90 0.81
C PHE A 1071 23.89 -7.17 0.32
N THR A 1072 23.62 -8.04 1.28
CA THR A 1072 22.88 -9.30 1.15
C THR A 1072 21.85 -9.35 2.27
N ILE A 1073 20.62 -9.78 1.97
CA ILE A 1073 19.54 -9.96 2.95
C ILE A 1073 19.11 -11.42 2.94
N ASN A 1074 19.02 -12.01 4.14
CA ASN A 1074 18.77 -13.44 4.38
C ASN A 1074 17.74 -13.64 5.50
N ALA A 1075 17.44 -14.90 5.86
CA ALA A 1075 16.41 -15.21 6.85
C ALA A 1075 16.62 -14.59 8.24
N LYS A 1076 17.86 -14.26 8.63
CA LYS A 1076 18.16 -13.60 9.93
C LYS A 1076 17.77 -12.13 9.96
N ASP A 1077 17.71 -11.48 8.80
CA ASP A 1077 17.31 -10.09 8.65
C ASP A 1077 15.78 -9.96 8.46
N GLY A 1078 15.13 -11.07 8.10
CA GLY A 1078 13.66 -11.20 8.05
C GLY A 1078 13.13 -12.14 6.94
N LEU A 1079 13.94 -12.50 5.94
CA LEU A 1079 13.45 -13.17 4.73
C LEU A 1079 12.79 -14.54 4.98
N SER A 1080 11.81 -14.91 4.14
CA SER A 1080 11.07 -16.19 4.21
C SER A 1080 11.97 -17.42 4.11
N GLY A 1081 13.04 -17.36 3.32
CA GLY A 1081 14.05 -18.41 3.20
C GLY A 1081 15.29 -17.97 2.41
N ASP A 1082 16.40 -18.71 2.54
CA ASP A 1082 17.69 -18.32 1.94
C ASP A 1082 17.84 -18.73 0.45
N GLU A 1083 17.01 -19.63 -0.09
CA GLU A 1083 17.07 -19.97 -1.51
C GLU A 1083 16.03 -19.20 -2.35
N ILE A 1084 16.53 -18.37 -3.25
CA ILE A 1084 15.73 -17.69 -4.29
C ILE A 1084 15.52 -18.65 -5.47
N THR A 1085 14.43 -18.51 -6.22
CA THR A 1085 14.15 -19.33 -7.42
C THR A 1085 14.52 -18.60 -8.72
N PRO A 1086 14.62 -19.29 -9.88
CA PRO A 1086 15.07 -18.67 -11.13
C PRO A 1086 14.19 -17.51 -11.63
N GLY A 1087 12.86 -17.61 -11.50
CA GLY A 1087 11.92 -16.51 -11.77
C GLY A 1087 11.53 -15.70 -10.52
N GLY A 1088 12.08 -16.05 -9.35
CA GLY A 1088 11.65 -15.51 -8.05
C GLY A 1088 12.06 -14.06 -7.80
N LEU A 1089 13.10 -13.55 -8.47
CA LEU A 1089 13.38 -12.12 -8.44
C LEU A 1089 12.53 -11.36 -9.45
N PHE A 1090 11.79 -10.38 -8.94
CA PHE A 1090 11.10 -9.41 -9.78
C PHE A 1090 11.21 -8.00 -9.20
N ILE A 1091 11.88 -7.14 -9.96
CA ILE A 1091 11.50 -5.73 -10.02
C ILE A 1091 10.30 -5.71 -10.93
N ASP A 1092 9.18 -5.36 -10.33
CA ASP A 1092 7.97 -5.03 -11.03
C ASP A 1092 8.08 -3.71 -11.76
N ARG A 1093 6.94 -3.07 -11.97
CA ARG A 1093 7.00 -1.64 -12.12
C ARG A 1093 7.50 -1.02 -10.82
N ASN A 1094 6.74 -0.96 -9.72
CA ASN A 1094 7.14 -0.37 -8.42
C ASN A 1094 8.44 -0.86 -7.71
N ASP A 1095 9.61 -0.40 -8.16
CA ASP A 1095 10.94 -0.32 -7.46
C ASP A 1095 11.60 -1.59 -6.98
N LEU A 1096 10.98 -2.20 -5.97
CA LEU A 1096 11.73 -2.83 -4.90
C LEU A 1096 12.08 -4.26 -5.27
N LEU A 1097 12.13 -5.19 -4.33
CA LEU A 1097 12.44 -6.56 -4.66
C LEU A 1097 11.37 -7.54 -4.18
N TRP A 1098 10.59 -8.04 -5.15
CA TRP A 1098 9.86 -9.27 -4.93
C TRP A 1098 10.89 -10.39 -4.94
N VAL A 1099 10.93 -11.11 -3.82
CA VAL A 1099 11.92 -12.14 -3.56
C VAL A 1099 11.15 -13.43 -3.28
N GLY A 1100 10.69 -14.08 -4.35
CA GLY A 1100 10.09 -15.40 -4.29
C GLY A 1100 11.13 -16.45 -3.91
N THR A 1101 10.97 -17.06 -2.74
CA THR A 1101 11.88 -18.10 -2.23
C THR A 1101 11.30 -19.51 -2.44
N TYR A 1102 11.96 -20.52 -1.89
CA TYR A 1102 11.42 -21.87 -1.77
C TYR A 1102 10.30 -21.98 -0.70
N HIS A 1103 10.10 -20.92 0.11
CA HIS A 1103 9.20 -20.80 1.26
C HIS A 1103 8.25 -19.59 1.16
N GLY A 1104 7.92 -19.19 -0.07
CA GLY A 1104 7.21 -17.93 -0.37
C GLY A 1104 8.14 -16.81 -0.79
#